data_AF-A0A4C1TTT5-F1
#
_entry.id   AF-A0A4C1TTT5-F1
#
_cell.length_a   1.000
_cell.length_b   1.000
_cell.length_c   1.000
_cell.angle_alpha   90.00
_cell.angle_beta   90.00
_cell.angle_gamma   90.00
#
_symmetry.space_group_name_H-M   'P 1'
#
loop_
_entity.id
_entity.type
_entity.pdbx_description
1 polymer ?
#
loop_
_entity_poly.entity_id
_entity_poly.type
_entity_poly.pdbx_seq_one_letter_code
_entity_poly.pdbx_strand_id
1 'polypeptide(L)'
;MILNVLVSKTLKRAEYIQALLELVSTKHANEPISVQASFVRSLVRRAAAYRLPDEPWQIFYGMVWRIIFQSEEHVPCEEGLHAILIHNILNNLDTAPEVTEKFNTLFDPLVEYDLTSPEKLKVCDYLYQMLLNSLETCLQNNSYEDASGLMYNLLHLLRAHQFSIKTRPEVLCVVKKIAERDLKSCRNILQDLYNAKIGRDLFTRENFILRQNEESYLNALRHDVTLVIDTDAFDENVINSDQCKFSKFFTTLKLYFEELAPKYLLIIENKIQPHNELSSKLAAGLCILQEPAVLWTIIKGMYAEGKEKHQLAERLAANVHLSWSPAHIRGEIHMLPRLLAGPAPFVRLALTLALDRLLPFDILKIVAQLRRGHNTQIKQFLLKRFYKYINVKCDNIPPEVWQEFKTLMIEMIPHYNIKLWSLICDVDAIANAFKMEYCMTIVRITSSENFKLNKVKGLVQTFRYINDNIERASKDKILDILQNFLKNDFHSLNFITLCEDYDFDCLVRIKITILVRFLLTCETEKVQREALDNVAKPFLHTVGASWHHKLIREYFELFLYGLKYYKAYLDMRYVSNTPVFEVILTFMRTFLDVKEYFHLYCRVHLTMIYRETLKRLQERHPNVLAEPAGKTEAAAAVGAVLAGYLAREHRQLRVHYFPAITDIYARELCYYIKHYGFGSGAVSRKFEISLVRGLIASDDDEDVYLAALLFFCLQWHQTSYLKDPDIRKILTLFENSKCVKV
;
A
#
# COMPACT_ATOMS: atom_id res chain seq x y z
N MET A 1 13.30 25.01 38.07
CA MET A 1 12.67 26.26 38.56
C MET A 1 11.32 25.93 39.17
N ILE A 2 11.17 26.10 40.49
CA ILE A 2 9.95 25.75 41.26
C ILE A 2 8.70 26.46 40.70
N LEU A 3 8.84 27.71 40.24
CA LEU A 3 7.75 28.49 39.63
C LEU A 3 7.10 27.77 38.43
N ASN A 4 7.89 27.13 37.56
CA ASN A 4 7.35 26.39 36.41
C ASN A 4 6.58 25.12 36.81
N VAL A 5 6.95 24.53 37.96
CA VAL A 5 6.20 23.42 38.57
C VAL A 5 4.89 23.95 39.13
N LEU A 6 4.90 25.08 39.83
CA LEU A 6 3.68 25.70 40.38
C LEU A 6 2.69 26.07 39.28
N VAL A 7 3.14 26.64 38.16
CA VAL A 7 2.29 26.91 36.99
C VAL A 7 1.56 25.64 36.53
N SER A 8 2.24 24.48 36.47
CA SER A 8 1.61 23.22 36.07
C SER A 8 0.56 22.71 37.07
N LYS A 9 0.60 23.18 38.32
CA LYS A 9 -0.35 22.80 39.38
C LYS A 9 -1.56 23.73 39.48
N THR A 10 -1.57 24.83 38.75
CA THR A 10 -2.73 25.75 38.71
C THR A 10 -3.96 25.15 38.03
N LEU A 11 -3.80 24.10 37.22
CA LEU A 11 -4.88 23.45 36.47
C LEU A 11 -5.76 24.43 35.66
N LYS A 12 -5.17 25.52 35.15
CA LYS A 12 -5.86 26.61 34.43
C LYS A 12 -6.96 27.34 35.26
N ARG A 13 -6.97 27.22 36.59
CA ARG A 13 -7.93 27.93 37.45
C ARG A 13 -7.47 29.37 37.71
N ALA A 14 -8.31 30.34 37.38
CA ALA A 14 -8.00 31.77 37.49
C ALA A 14 -7.57 32.18 38.89
N GLU A 15 -8.25 31.71 39.94
CA GLU A 15 -7.93 31.99 41.36
C GLU A 15 -6.49 31.58 41.72
N TYR A 16 -6.04 30.41 41.25
CA TYR A 16 -4.69 29.91 41.55
C TYR A 16 -3.62 30.61 40.72
N ILE A 17 -3.97 31.01 39.48
CA ILE A 17 -3.07 31.81 38.65
C ILE A 17 -2.92 33.21 39.25
N GLN A 18 -4.01 33.82 39.74
CA GLN A 18 -4.00 35.11 40.42
C GLN A 18 -3.10 35.08 41.65
N ALA A 19 -3.29 34.12 42.56
CA ALA A 19 -2.45 33.98 43.74
C ALA A 19 -0.96 33.79 43.38
N LEU A 20 -0.68 33.07 42.29
CA LEU A 20 0.69 32.88 41.81
C LEU A 20 1.26 34.15 41.17
N LEU A 21 0.47 34.91 40.41
CA LEU A 21 0.86 36.20 39.84
C LEU A 21 1.13 37.24 40.94
N GLU A 22 0.29 37.29 41.96
CA GLU A 22 0.46 38.14 43.15
C GLU A 22 1.72 37.75 43.94
N LEU A 23 1.94 36.46 44.16
CA LEU A 23 3.15 35.97 44.82
C LEU A 23 4.41 36.39 44.05
N VAL A 24 4.42 36.23 42.72
CA VAL A 24 5.58 36.60 41.90
C VAL A 24 5.77 38.11 41.84
N SER A 25 4.69 38.88 41.66
CA SER A 25 4.74 40.34 41.57
C SER A 25 5.07 41.04 42.89
N THR A 26 4.81 40.43 44.05
CA THR A 26 5.05 41.04 45.36
C THR A 26 6.26 40.46 46.10
N LYS A 27 6.41 39.13 46.15
CA LYS A 27 7.48 38.45 46.91
C LYS A 27 8.70 38.11 46.08
N HIS A 28 8.54 38.03 44.76
CA HIS A 28 9.63 37.70 43.82
C HIS A 28 9.83 38.78 42.74
N ALA A 29 9.46 40.04 43.04
CA ALA A 29 9.59 41.15 42.10
C ALA A 29 11.05 41.41 41.66
N ASN A 30 12.02 41.04 42.52
CA ASN A 30 13.46 41.25 42.33
C ASN A 30 14.15 40.11 41.58
N GLU A 31 13.43 39.07 41.15
CA GLU A 31 14.01 38.00 40.34
C GLU A 31 14.51 38.54 38.99
N PRO A 32 15.58 37.96 38.40
CA PRO A 32 16.09 38.39 37.09
C PRO A 32 15.01 38.38 36.00
N ILE A 33 15.10 39.29 35.03
CA ILE A 33 14.09 39.45 33.96
C ILE A 33 14.00 38.17 33.12
N SER A 34 15.10 37.45 32.94
CA SER A 34 15.13 36.12 32.31
C SER A 34 14.28 35.06 33.02
N VAL A 35 14.23 35.08 34.36
CA VAL A 35 13.41 34.19 35.20
C VAL A 35 11.94 34.57 35.08
N GLN A 36 11.64 35.87 35.13
CA GLN A 36 10.28 36.39 34.95
C GLN A 36 9.75 36.07 33.54
N ALA A 37 10.57 36.20 32.51
CA ALA A 37 10.20 35.83 31.14
C ALA A 37 9.91 34.33 31.03
N SER A 38 10.76 33.47 31.63
CA SER A 38 10.50 32.01 31.69
C SER A 38 9.15 31.69 32.34
N PHE A 39 8.83 32.39 33.42
CA PHE A 39 7.55 32.26 34.13
C PHE A 39 6.36 32.70 33.25
N VAL A 40 6.46 33.84 32.57
CA VAL A 40 5.45 34.32 31.61
C VAL A 40 5.22 33.30 30.49
N ARG A 41 6.28 32.82 29.83
CA ARG A 41 6.15 31.80 28.75
C ARG A 41 5.42 30.55 29.25
N SER A 42 5.75 30.10 30.46
CA SER A 42 5.12 28.95 31.11
C SER A 42 3.62 29.19 31.37
N LEU A 43 3.26 30.37 31.88
CA LEU A 43 1.85 30.76 32.11
C LEU A 43 1.05 30.78 30.80
N VAL A 44 1.60 31.36 29.74
CA VAL A 44 0.93 31.42 28.45
C VAL A 44 0.70 30.02 27.89
N ARG A 45 1.75 29.18 27.83
CA ARG A 45 1.69 27.86 27.20
C ARG A 45 0.92 26.82 28.02
N ARG A 46 1.03 26.84 29.36
CA ARG A 46 0.46 25.79 30.23
C ARG A 46 -0.85 26.20 30.90
N ALA A 47 -1.01 27.49 31.19
CA ALA A 47 -2.16 28.01 31.91
C ALA A 47 -3.11 28.85 31.04
N ALA A 48 -2.79 29.04 29.74
CA ALA A 48 -3.58 29.85 28.81
C ALA A 48 -3.84 31.27 29.34
N ALA A 49 -2.78 31.96 29.77
CA ALA A 49 -2.87 33.27 30.43
C ALA A 49 -3.63 34.35 29.63
N TYR A 50 -3.71 34.23 28.31
CA TYR A 50 -4.54 35.10 27.46
C TYR A 50 -6.05 34.99 27.74
N ARG A 51 -6.51 34.00 28.51
CA ARG A 51 -7.91 33.83 28.96
C ARG A 51 -8.17 34.32 30.40
N LEU A 52 -7.21 34.98 31.03
CA LEU A 52 -7.38 35.45 32.40
C LEU A 52 -8.50 36.52 32.48
N PRO A 53 -9.30 36.51 33.56
CA PRO A 53 -10.23 37.60 33.85
C PRO A 53 -9.49 38.89 34.23
N ASP A 54 -10.20 40.01 34.24
CA ASP A 54 -9.62 41.36 34.31
C ASP A 54 -8.58 41.55 35.43
N GLU A 55 -8.89 41.12 36.66
CA GLU A 55 -8.02 41.35 37.82
C GLU A 55 -6.65 40.66 37.70
N PRO A 56 -6.54 39.33 37.50
CA PRO A 56 -5.25 38.69 37.24
C PRO A 56 -4.65 39.09 35.88
N TRP A 57 -5.46 39.49 34.90
CA TRP A 57 -4.97 39.97 33.62
C TRP A 57 -4.13 41.24 33.76
N GLN A 58 -4.55 42.22 34.56
CA GLN A 58 -3.79 43.46 34.75
C GLN A 58 -2.39 43.20 35.33
N ILE A 59 -2.27 42.26 36.27
CA ILE A 59 -0.98 41.87 36.86
C ILE A 59 -0.10 41.20 35.80
N PHE A 60 -0.67 40.28 35.01
CA PHE A 60 0.03 39.62 33.92
C PHE A 60 0.49 40.62 32.85
N TYR A 61 -0.40 41.51 32.39
CA TYR A 61 -0.12 42.54 31.39
C TYR A 61 1.03 43.44 31.83
N GLY A 62 0.99 43.97 33.06
CA GLY A 62 2.06 44.82 33.60
C GLY A 62 3.42 44.12 33.64
N MET A 63 3.43 42.82 33.96
CA MET A 63 4.66 42.01 33.94
C MET A 63 5.20 41.83 32.52
N VAL A 64 4.35 41.49 31.56
CA VAL A 64 4.75 41.37 30.14
C VAL A 64 5.26 42.71 29.61
N TRP A 65 4.55 43.79 29.89
CA TRP A 65 4.91 45.13 29.44
C TRP A 65 6.30 45.54 29.92
N ARG A 66 6.59 45.31 31.20
CA ARG A 66 7.91 45.57 31.78
C ARG A 66 9.01 44.76 31.11
N ILE A 67 8.75 43.48 30.83
CA ILE A 67 9.74 42.58 30.22
C ILE A 67 10.04 42.97 28.77
N ILE A 68 9.01 43.29 27.98
CA ILE A 68 9.16 43.48 26.53
C ILE A 68 9.54 44.91 26.16
N PHE A 69 8.97 45.92 26.84
CA PHE A 69 9.05 47.32 26.42
C PHE A 69 9.87 48.21 27.35
N GLN A 70 10.07 47.83 28.63
CA GLN A 70 10.76 48.67 29.62
C GLN A 70 12.11 48.09 30.07
N SER A 71 12.44 46.87 29.66
CA SER A 71 13.70 46.22 30.05
C SER A 71 14.84 46.61 29.11
N GLU A 72 15.99 46.94 29.68
CA GLU A 72 17.26 47.07 28.95
C GLU A 72 17.85 45.69 28.58
N GLU A 73 17.45 44.63 29.28
CA GLU A 73 17.83 43.25 28.96
C GLU A 73 16.92 42.74 27.82
N HIS A 74 17.47 42.59 26.61
CA HIS A 74 16.76 42.04 25.45
C HIS A 74 16.46 40.52 25.60
N VAL A 75 15.57 40.17 26.52
CA VAL A 75 15.15 38.79 26.78
C VAL A 75 13.99 38.40 25.83
N PRO A 76 14.09 37.29 25.06
CA PRO A 76 13.05 36.91 24.10
C PRO A 76 11.77 36.47 24.82
N CYS A 77 10.63 37.16 24.66
CA CYS A 77 9.36 36.80 25.32
C CYS A 77 8.18 36.94 24.35
N GLU A 78 8.26 36.26 23.22
CA GLU A 78 7.23 36.29 22.16
C GLU A 78 5.87 35.80 22.68
N GLU A 79 5.83 34.76 23.52
CA GLU A 79 4.58 34.27 24.09
C GLU A 79 3.83 35.31 24.92
N GLY A 80 4.55 36.21 25.59
CA GLY A 80 3.94 37.34 26.30
C GLY A 80 3.26 38.31 25.33
N LEU A 81 3.97 38.67 24.24
CA LEU A 81 3.42 39.52 23.18
C LEU A 81 2.19 38.89 22.52
N HIS A 82 2.29 37.60 22.19
CA HIS A 82 1.20 36.82 21.62
C HIS A 82 -0.01 36.77 22.56
N ALA A 83 0.21 36.63 23.87
CA ALA A 83 -0.88 36.61 24.84
C ALA A 83 -1.62 37.95 24.93
N ILE A 84 -0.91 39.10 24.87
CA ILE A 84 -1.53 40.43 24.79
C ILE A 84 -2.42 40.52 23.56
N LEU A 85 -1.87 40.16 22.40
CA LEU A 85 -2.60 40.27 21.14
C LEU A 85 -3.85 39.37 21.12
N ILE A 86 -3.71 38.11 21.54
CA ILE A 86 -4.83 37.17 21.62
C ILE A 86 -5.88 37.67 22.60
N HIS A 87 -5.50 38.10 23.81
CA HIS A 87 -6.45 38.58 24.81
C HIS A 87 -7.26 39.77 24.28
N ASN A 88 -6.59 40.75 23.66
CA ASN A 88 -7.26 41.90 23.08
C ASN A 88 -8.22 41.51 21.95
N ILE A 89 -7.80 40.62 21.04
CA ILE A 89 -8.67 40.14 19.96
C ILE A 89 -9.89 39.40 20.54
N LEU A 90 -9.70 38.51 21.51
CA LEU A 90 -10.80 37.73 22.09
C LEU A 90 -11.82 38.64 22.78
N ASN A 91 -11.36 39.68 23.47
CA ASN A 91 -12.19 40.62 24.22
C ASN A 91 -12.62 41.87 23.43
N ASN A 92 -12.26 42.00 22.14
CA ASN A 92 -12.51 43.19 21.31
C ASN A 92 -11.92 44.49 21.90
N LEU A 93 -10.70 44.42 22.41
CA LEU A 93 -9.96 45.57 22.93
C LEU A 93 -8.98 46.10 21.87
N ASP A 94 -8.74 47.40 21.90
CA ASP A 94 -7.72 48.02 21.06
C ASP A 94 -6.32 47.56 21.49
N THR A 95 -5.45 47.34 20.50
CA THR A 95 -4.06 46.97 20.74
C THR A 95 -3.17 48.18 20.59
N ALA A 96 -2.26 48.39 21.54
CA ALA A 96 -1.30 49.48 21.51
C ALA A 96 -0.42 49.43 20.23
N PRO A 97 -0.10 50.57 19.60
CA PRO A 97 0.73 50.62 18.40
C PRO A 97 2.08 49.91 18.57
N GLU A 98 2.72 50.04 19.73
CA GLU A 98 4.02 49.46 20.04
C GLU A 98 3.97 47.92 20.04
N VAL A 99 2.86 47.34 20.51
CA VAL A 99 2.62 45.89 20.47
C VAL A 99 2.46 45.42 19.02
N THR A 100 1.72 46.18 18.22
CA THR A 100 1.47 45.88 16.81
C THR A 100 2.76 45.96 15.98
N GLU A 101 3.56 47.01 16.17
CA GLU A 101 4.84 47.20 15.49
C GLU A 101 5.83 46.08 15.85
N LYS A 102 5.96 45.77 17.15
CA LYS A 102 6.83 44.68 17.60
C LYS A 102 6.39 43.33 17.03
N PHE A 103 5.07 43.08 17.00
CA PHE A 103 4.52 41.85 16.45
C PHE A 103 4.77 41.72 14.95
N ASN A 104 4.67 42.80 14.16
CA ASN A 104 4.95 42.77 12.73
C ASN A 104 6.41 42.34 12.42
N THR A 105 7.37 42.70 13.27
CA THR A 105 8.78 42.28 13.14
C THR A 105 9.01 40.80 13.49
N LEU A 106 8.15 40.21 14.33
CA LEU A 106 8.23 38.83 14.83
C LEU A 106 6.96 38.07 14.49
N PHE A 107 6.50 38.21 13.24
CA PHE A 107 5.18 37.77 12.84
C PHE A 107 4.97 36.25 13.05
N ASP A 108 3.91 35.89 13.77
CA ASP A 108 3.47 34.52 14.00
C ASP A 108 1.97 34.39 13.64
N PRO A 109 1.51 33.32 12.96
CA PRO A 109 0.11 33.16 12.60
C PRO A 109 -0.81 32.79 13.78
N LEU A 110 -0.26 32.61 14.99
CA LEU A 110 -0.92 32.29 16.26
C LEU A 110 -1.71 30.97 16.26
N VAL A 111 -1.28 29.99 15.46
CA VAL A 111 -1.98 28.70 15.30
C VAL A 111 -1.74 27.72 16.46
N GLU A 112 -0.65 27.89 17.21
CA GLU A 112 -0.23 26.97 18.27
C GLU A 112 -1.01 27.13 19.59
N TYR A 113 -1.86 28.14 19.69
CA TYR A 113 -2.62 28.45 20.90
C TYR A 113 -3.92 27.64 20.99
N ASP A 114 -4.33 27.33 22.22
CA ASP A 114 -5.53 26.56 22.59
C ASP A 114 -6.80 27.42 22.40
N LEU A 115 -7.12 27.68 21.14
CA LEU A 115 -8.27 28.48 20.68
C LEU A 115 -9.33 27.58 20.05
N THR A 116 -10.60 27.89 20.30
CA THR A 116 -11.75 27.27 19.62
C THR A 116 -11.83 27.71 18.16
N SER A 117 -12.56 26.97 17.32
CA SER A 117 -12.69 27.31 15.89
C SER A 117 -13.20 28.74 15.63
N PRO A 118 -14.23 29.26 16.33
CA PRO A 118 -14.66 30.65 16.17
C PRO A 118 -13.59 31.68 16.58
N GLU A 119 -12.85 31.40 17.64
CA GLU A 119 -11.76 32.27 18.10
C GLU A 119 -10.60 32.30 17.10
N LYS A 120 -10.25 31.15 16.50
CA LYS A 120 -9.23 31.07 15.45
C LYS A 120 -9.60 31.91 14.23
N LEU A 121 -10.87 31.87 13.81
CA LEU A 121 -11.38 32.71 12.72
C LEU A 121 -11.25 34.20 13.07
N LYS A 122 -11.68 34.58 14.28
CA LYS A 122 -11.58 35.97 14.76
C LYS A 122 -10.13 36.49 14.78
N VAL A 123 -9.19 35.67 15.27
CA VAL A 123 -7.76 35.99 15.25
C VAL A 123 -7.23 36.11 13.83
N CYS A 124 -7.59 35.18 12.94
CA CYS A 124 -7.16 35.24 11.55
C CYS A 124 -7.67 36.50 10.84
N ASP A 125 -8.93 36.86 11.02
CA ASP A 125 -9.53 38.05 10.39
C ASP A 125 -8.89 39.34 10.91
N TYR A 126 -8.61 39.44 12.21
CA TYR A 126 -7.90 40.59 12.78
C TYR A 126 -6.49 40.73 12.19
N LEU A 127 -5.70 39.65 12.21
CA LEU A 127 -4.34 39.66 11.68
C LEU A 127 -4.32 39.96 10.17
N TYR A 128 -5.32 39.47 9.43
CA TYR A 128 -5.45 39.73 8.02
C TYR A 128 -5.68 41.23 7.73
N GLN A 129 -6.60 41.88 8.44
CA GLN A 129 -6.86 43.31 8.27
C GLN A 129 -5.64 44.16 8.68
N MET A 130 -4.97 43.79 9.78
CA MET A 130 -3.76 44.46 10.25
C MET A 130 -2.64 44.44 9.20
N LEU A 131 -2.40 43.28 8.57
CA LEU A 131 -1.40 43.13 7.52
C LEU A 131 -1.79 43.89 6.25
N LEU A 132 -3.07 43.85 5.84
CA LEU A 132 -3.54 44.60 4.67
C LEU A 132 -3.37 46.11 4.84
N ASN A 133 -3.72 46.67 5.99
CA ASN A 133 -3.57 48.10 6.26
C ASN A 133 -2.09 48.53 6.25
N SER A 134 -1.22 47.70 6.84
CA SER A 134 0.23 47.92 6.81
C SER A 134 0.78 47.89 5.37
N LEU A 135 0.34 46.90 4.59
CA LEU A 135 0.73 46.72 3.19
C LEU A 135 0.30 47.91 2.32
N GLU A 136 -0.93 48.40 2.49
CA GLU A 136 -1.43 49.59 1.77
C GLU A 136 -0.58 50.83 2.07
N THR A 137 -0.18 51.01 3.33
CA THR A 137 0.71 52.10 3.76
C THR A 137 2.09 52.00 3.08
N CYS A 138 2.70 50.80 3.05
CA CYS A 138 3.98 50.59 2.37
C CYS A 138 3.89 50.87 0.86
N LEU A 139 2.79 50.47 0.22
CA LEU A 139 2.56 50.73 -1.20
C LEU A 139 2.41 52.23 -1.50
N GLN A 140 1.70 52.98 -0.66
CA GLN A 140 1.59 54.44 -0.79
C GLN A 140 2.95 55.14 -0.66
N ASN A 141 3.82 54.61 0.21
CA ASN A 141 5.16 55.14 0.45
C ASN A 141 6.23 54.63 -0.55
N ASN A 142 5.85 53.81 -1.54
CA ASN A 142 6.77 53.15 -2.49
C ASN A 142 7.85 52.26 -1.85
N SER A 143 7.62 51.72 -0.65
CA SER A 143 8.50 50.77 0.03
C SER A 143 8.20 49.34 -0.41
N TYR A 144 8.60 48.96 -1.63
CA TYR A 144 8.24 47.68 -2.24
C TYR A 144 8.91 46.45 -1.58
N GLU A 145 10.08 46.61 -0.98
CA GLU A 145 10.77 45.53 -0.23
C GLU A 145 9.99 45.17 1.04
N ASP A 146 9.62 46.19 1.84
CA ASP A 146 8.79 46.03 3.03
C ASP A 146 7.39 45.48 2.67
N ALA A 147 6.80 45.97 1.58
CA ALA A 147 5.53 45.47 1.07
C ALA A 147 5.62 43.98 0.67
N SER A 148 6.74 43.55 0.06
CA SER A 148 6.99 42.14 -0.25
C SER A 148 7.11 41.29 1.04
N GLY A 149 7.81 41.79 2.06
CA GLY A 149 7.90 41.15 3.38
C GLY A 149 6.54 40.96 4.04
N LEU A 150 5.72 42.01 4.10
CA LEU A 150 4.35 41.95 4.63
C LEU A 150 3.45 41.01 3.82
N MET A 151 3.61 41.01 2.49
CA MET A 151 2.88 40.11 1.61
C MET A 151 3.24 38.64 1.87
N TYR A 152 4.50 38.35 2.17
CA TYR A 152 4.93 37.01 2.57
C TYR A 152 4.26 36.58 3.89
N ASN A 153 4.22 37.47 4.88
CA ASN A 153 3.52 37.24 6.16
C ASN A 153 2.02 36.99 5.95
N LEU A 154 1.37 37.72 5.04
CA LEU A 154 -0.04 37.53 4.68
C LEU A 154 -0.29 36.16 4.06
N LEU A 155 0.56 35.73 3.12
CA LEU A 155 0.47 34.40 2.51
C LEU A 155 0.74 33.29 3.54
N HIS A 156 1.66 33.51 4.47
CA HIS A 156 1.94 32.60 5.57
C HIS A 156 0.72 32.45 6.50
N LEU A 157 0.06 33.56 6.87
CA LEU A 157 -1.16 33.57 7.67
C LEU A 157 -2.27 32.72 7.02
N LEU A 158 -2.56 32.99 5.74
CA LEU A 158 -3.60 32.27 5.00
C LEU A 158 -3.31 30.77 4.94
N ARG A 159 -2.05 30.39 4.71
CA ARG A 159 -1.62 28.98 4.68
C ARG A 159 -1.77 28.32 6.06
N ALA A 160 -1.34 28.99 7.12
CA ALA A 160 -1.38 28.45 8.49
C ALA A 160 -2.82 28.17 8.96
N HIS A 161 -3.77 29.01 8.55
CA HIS A 161 -5.21 28.86 8.84
C HIS A 161 -5.99 28.09 7.77
N GLN A 162 -5.29 27.46 6.79
CA GLN A 162 -5.88 26.67 5.71
C GLN A 162 -6.88 27.41 4.82
N PHE A 163 -6.77 28.74 4.72
CA PHE A 163 -7.57 29.53 3.80
C PHE A 163 -7.04 29.45 2.37
N SER A 164 -7.95 29.26 1.42
CA SER A 164 -7.59 29.26 0.01
C SER A 164 -7.41 30.69 -0.48
N ILE A 165 -6.21 31.01 -0.98
CA ILE A 165 -5.93 32.29 -1.66
C ILE A 165 -6.92 32.56 -2.81
N LYS A 166 -7.45 31.50 -3.44
CA LYS A 166 -8.46 31.63 -4.50
C LYS A 166 -9.74 32.33 -4.06
N THR A 167 -10.05 32.32 -2.76
CA THR A 167 -11.22 33.00 -2.19
C THR A 167 -10.99 34.50 -1.93
N ARG A 168 -9.75 34.98 -2.10
CA ARG A 168 -9.32 36.37 -1.82
C ARG A 168 -8.53 36.95 -3.01
N PRO A 169 -9.16 37.19 -4.18
CA PRO A 169 -8.48 37.65 -5.39
C PRO A 169 -7.77 39.00 -5.25
N GLU A 170 -8.21 39.85 -4.33
CA GLU A 170 -7.59 41.13 -3.97
C GLU A 170 -6.11 40.96 -3.58
N VAL A 171 -5.76 39.85 -2.92
CA VAL A 171 -4.40 39.51 -2.51
C VAL A 171 -3.50 39.32 -3.74
N LEU A 172 -4.00 38.67 -4.79
CA LEU A 172 -3.26 38.48 -6.05
C LEU A 172 -3.11 39.79 -6.82
N CYS A 173 -4.09 40.69 -6.73
CA CYS A 173 -4.00 42.02 -7.35
C CYS A 173 -2.85 42.83 -6.73
N VAL A 174 -2.64 42.73 -5.42
CA VAL A 174 -1.51 43.42 -4.77
C VAL A 174 -0.17 42.82 -5.21
N VAL A 175 -0.05 41.50 -5.25
CA VAL A 175 1.17 40.84 -5.79
C VAL A 175 1.47 41.32 -7.20
N LYS A 176 0.43 41.46 -8.05
CA LYS A 176 0.60 41.96 -9.42
C LYS A 176 1.16 43.37 -9.44
N LYS A 177 0.60 44.28 -8.64
CA LYS A 177 1.08 45.66 -8.52
C LYS A 177 2.54 45.74 -8.08
N ILE A 178 2.94 44.92 -7.10
CA ILE A 178 4.33 44.88 -6.64
C ILE A 178 5.23 44.32 -7.76
N ALA A 179 4.84 43.22 -8.41
CA ALA A 179 5.64 42.58 -9.45
C ALA A 179 5.83 43.45 -10.71
N GLU A 180 4.83 44.25 -11.09
CA GLU A 180 4.91 45.19 -12.21
C GLU A 180 5.88 46.36 -11.94
N ARG A 181 6.08 46.72 -10.67
CA ARG A 181 6.97 47.83 -10.26
C ARG A 181 8.37 47.35 -9.91
N ASP A 182 8.48 46.24 -9.19
CA ASP A 182 9.73 45.63 -8.76
C ASP A 182 9.65 44.09 -8.77
N LEU A 183 9.96 43.54 -9.94
CA LEU A 183 9.99 42.09 -10.16
C LEU A 183 11.04 41.39 -9.29
N LYS A 184 12.13 42.07 -8.91
CA LYS A 184 13.22 41.48 -8.14
C LYS A 184 12.77 41.18 -6.72
N SER A 185 12.13 42.15 -6.06
CA SER A 185 11.59 42.00 -4.70
C SER A 185 10.45 40.98 -4.63
N CYS A 186 9.70 40.79 -5.73
CA CYS A 186 8.60 39.81 -5.81
C CYS A 186 9.01 38.39 -6.24
N ARG A 187 10.28 38.15 -6.59
CA ARG A 187 10.75 36.85 -7.11
C ARG A 187 10.37 35.68 -6.19
N ASN A 188 10.62 35.85 -4.87
CA ASN A 188 10.18 35.04 -3.74
C ASN A 188 8.75 34.49 -3.92
N ILE A 189 7.84 35.45 -3.90
CA ILE A 189 6.40 35.24 -3.86
C ILE A 189 5.91 34.61 -5.15
N LEU A 190 6.34 35.12 -6.31
CA LEU A 190 5.95 34.57 -7.61
C LEU A 190 6.39 33.12 -7.77
N GLN A 191 7.56 32.76 -7.24
CA GLN A 191 8.04 31.38 -7.20
C GLN A 191 7.10 30.45 -6.46
N ASP A 192 6.74 30.83 -5.23
CA ASP A 192 5.91 30.02 -4.37
C ASP A 192 4.50 29.88 -4.93
N LEU A 193 3.92 30.97 -5.46
CA LEU A 193 2.61 30.95 -6.12
C LEU A 193 2.62 30.06 -7.37
N TYR A 194 3.65 30.15 -8.21
CA TYR A 194 3.77 29.34 -9.41
C TYR A 194 3.91 27.85 -9.07
N ASN A 195 4.74 27.51 -8.08
CA ASN A 195 4.92 26.14 -7.60
C ASN A 195 3.62 25.57 -6.99
N ALA A 196 2.86 26.42 -6.28
CA ALA A 196 1.53 26.10 -5.75
C ALA A 196 0.42 26.07 -6.81
N LYS A 197 0.73 26.38 -8.09
CA LYS A 197 -0.23 26.46 -9.20
C LYS A 197 -1.33 27.52 -8.99
N ILE A 198 -0.97 28.65 -8.40
CA ILE A 198 -1.87 29.79 -8.13
C ILE A 198 -1.50 30.96 -9.05
N GLY A 199 -2.49 31.54 -9.74
CA GLY A 199 -2.30 32.74 -10.59
C GLY A 199 -1.33 32.55 -11.76
N ARG A 200 -1.13 31.32 -12.24
CA ARG A 200 -0.19 31.05 -13.35
C ARG A 200 -0.57 31.77 -14.64
N ASP A 201 -1.86 31.97 -14.86
CA ASP A 201 -2.45 32.77 -15.93
C ASP A 201 -2.19 34.27 -15.72
N LEU A 202 -2.49 34.78 -14.52
CA LEU A 202 -2.35 36.19 -14.16
C LEU A 202 -0.90 36.71 -14.21
N PHE A 203 0.04 35.87 -13.80
CA PHE A 203 1.47 36.19 -13.71
C PHE A 203 2.29 35.55 -14.83
N THR A 204 1.66 35.24 -15.97
CA THR A 204 2.33 34.51 -17.08
C THR A 204 3.60 35.23 -17.53
N ARG A 205 3.52 36.55 -17.77
CA ARG A 205 4.65 37.36 -18.26
C ARG A 205 5.78 37.46 -17.24
N GLU A 206 5.46 37.81 -16.00
CA GLU A 206 6.44 37.96 -14.93
C GLU A 206 7.16 36.65 -14.64
N ASN A 207 6.42 35.54 -14.60
CA ASN A 207 7.02 34.22 -14.40
C ASN A 207 7.87 33.78 -15.59
N PHE A 208 7.48 34.12 -16.82
CA PHE A 208 8.26 33.78 -18.02
C PHE A 208 9.59 34.55 -18.07
N ILE A 209 9.61 35.81 -17.64
CA ILE A 209 10.84 36.60 -17.49
C ILE A 209 11.76 35.99 -16.42
N LEU A 210 11.19 35.56 -15.29
CA LEU A 210 11.97 34.98 -14.19
C LEU A 210 12.42 33.55 -14.44
N ARG A 211 11.71 32.78 -15.28
CA ARG A 211 11.90 31.34 -15.47
C ARG A 211 11.65 30.97 -16.93
N GLN A 212 12.66 30.41 -17.57
CA GLN A 212 12.60 29.90 -18.95
C GLN A 212 12.80 28.38 -19.00
N ASN A 213 11.88 27.64 -18.40
CA ASN A 213 11.86 26.16 -18.39
C ASN A 213 10.62 25.60 -19.12
N GLU A 214 10.55 24.29 -19.33
CA GLU A 214 9.45 23.64 -20.06
C GLU A 214 8.05 24.03 -19.53
N GLU A 215 7.88 24.15 -18.21
CA GLU A 215 6.59 24.53 -17.63
C GLU A 215 6.20 25.97 -18.00
N SER A 216 7.14 26.91 -17.95
CA SER A 216 6.89 28.31 -18.29
C SER A 216 6.52 28.49 -19.76
N TYR A 217 7.17 27.73 -20.67
CA TYR A 217 6.86 27.73 -22.10
C TYR A 217 5.47 27.12 -22.39
N LEU A 218 5.12 26.02 -21.71
CA LEU A 218 3.77 25.46 -21.79
C LEU A 218 2.70 26.43 -21.25
N ASN A 219 3.03 27.16 -20.18
CA ASN A 219 2.14 28.16 -19.60
C ASN A 219 1.94 29.35 -20.54
N ALA A 220 3.02 29.81 -21.20
CA ALA A 220 2.97 30.84 -22.23
C ALA A 220 2.10 30.40 -23.41
N LEU A 221 2.31 29.20 -23.99
CA LEU A 221 1.43 28.67 -25.04
C LEU A 221 -0.06 28.66 -24.66
N ARG A 222 -0.36 28.48 -23.38
CA ARG A 222 -1.74 28.40 -22.89
C ARG A 222 -2.40 29.77 -22.69
N HIS A 223 -1.64 30.78 -22.26
CA HIS A 223 -2.18 32.03 -21.74
C HIS A 223 -1.68 33.29 -22.46
N ASP A 224 -0.46 33.29 -23.00
CA ASP A 224 0.09 34.38 -23.80
C ASP A 224 1.13 33.85 -24.79
N VAL A 225 0.66 33.45 -25.98
CA VAL A 225 1.50 32.84 -27.04
C VAL A 225 2.53 33.84 -27.56
N THR A 226 2.31 35.15 -27.42
CA THR A 226 3.24 36.17 -27.93
C THR A 226 4.63 36.08 -27.32
N LEU A 227 4.73 35.54 -26.10
CA LEU A 227 5.99 35.32 -25.38
C LEU A 227 6.89 34.25 -26.00
N VAL A 228 6.34 33.39 -26.86
CA VAL A 228 7.07 32.28 -27.51
C VAL A 228 7.09 32.40 -29.04
N ILE A 229 6.61 33.54 -29.59
CA ILE A 229 6.75 33.84 -31.01
C ILE A 229 8.18 34.25 -31.33
N ASP A 230 8.79 35.04 -30.43
CA ASP A 230 10.20 35.40 -30.52
C ASP A 230 11.06 34.22 -30.06
N THR A 231 11.62 33.53 -31.05
CA THR A 231 12.42 32.33 -30.81
C THR A 231 13.87 32.63 -30.46
N ASP A 232 14.32 33.88 -30.56
CA ASP A 232 15.71 34.26 -30.29
C ASP A 232 16.04 34.06 -28.80
N ALA A 233 15.09 34.41 -27.93
CA ALA A 233 15.21 34.15 -26.50
C ALA A 233 15.34 32.65 -26.17
N PHE A 234 14.72 31.76 -26.97
CA PHE A 234 14.84 30.32 -26.81
C PHE A 234 16.22 29.82 -27.25
N ASP A 235 16.75 30.30 -28.37
CA ASP A 235 18.10 29.92 -28.82
C ASP A 235 19.19 30.41 -27.85
N GLU A 236 19.11 31.68 -27.41
CA GLU A 236 20.15 32.28 -26.57
C GLU A 236 20.14 31.73 -25.13
N ASN A 237 18.98 31.70 -24.49
CA ASN A 237 18.88 31.48 -23.03
C ASN A 237 18.53 30.03 -22.65
N VAL A 238 17.89 29.26 -23.54
CA VAL A 238 17.36 27.93 -23.21
C VAL A 238 18.24 26.83 -23.78
N ILE A 239 18.59 26.90 -25.07
CA ILE A 239 19.41 25.87 -25.72
C ILE A 239 20.79 25.76 -25.06
N ASN A 240 21.40 26.90 -24.71
CA ASN A 240 22.72 26.92 -24.07
C ASN A 240 22.69 26.61 -22.56
N SER A 241 21.52 26.35 -21.97
CA SER A 241 21.37 26.02 -20.55
C SER A 241 21.46 24.51 -20.29
N ASP A 242 21.82 24.13 -19.06
CA ASP A 242 21.86 22.72 -18.64
C ASP A 242 20.48 22.07 -18.48
N GLN A 243 19.38 22.83 -18.57
CA GLN A 243 18.02 22.36 -18.29
C GLN A 243 17.18 22.00 -19.52
N CYS A 244 17.81 21.55 -20.61
CA CYS A 244 17.12 21.31 -21.88
C CYS A 244 16.34 19.98 -21.91
N LYS A 245 15.11 19.96 -21.35
CA LYS A 245 14.09 18.92 -21.59
C LYS A 245 12.75 19.56 -21.91
N PHE A 246 12.45 19.73 -23.20
CA PHE A 246 11.27 20.45 -23.72
C PHE A 246 10.30 19.55 -24.53
N SER A 247 10.32 18.24 -24.29
CA SER A 247 9.52 17.27 -25.05
C SER A 247 8.02 17.54 -25.03
N LYS A 248 7.43 17.91 -23.88
CA LYS A 248 6.00 18.24 -23.78
C LYS A 248 5.68 19.54 -24.48
N PHE A 249 6.57 20.52 -24.40
CA PHE A 249 6.44 21.77 -25.15
C PHE A 249 6.41 21.50 -26.65
N PHE A 250 7.41 20.78 -27.20
CA PHE A 250 7.44 20.44 -28.63
C PHE A 250 6.25 19.61 -29.09
N THR A 251 5.77 18.69 -28.25
CA THR A 251 4.57 17.90 -28.57
C THR A 251 3.34 18.80 -28.67
N THR A 252 3.19 19.73 -27.73
CA THR A 252 2.08 20.69 -27.73
C THR A 252 2.17 21.63 -28.93
N LEU A 253 3.38 22.11 -29.23
CA LEU A 253 3.67 22.95 -30.38
C LEU A 253 3.27 22.26 -31.69
N LYS A 254 3.70 21.01 -31.92
CA LYS A 254 3.37 20.24 -33.13
C LYS A 254 1.87 19.97 -33.29
N LEU A 255 1.15 19.75 -32.19
CA LEU A 255 -0.26 19.35 -32.25
C LEU A 255 -1.24 20.51 -32.34
N TYR A 256 -0.89 21.67 -31.76
CA TYR A 256 -1.84 22.77 -31.57
C TYR A 256 -1.34 24.11 -32.14
N PHE A 257 -0.05 24.22 -32.48
CA PHE A 257 0.58 25.45 -32.96
C PHE A 257 1.44 25.15 -34.20
N GLU A 258 0.82 24.58 -35.23
CA GLU A 258 1.48 24.10 -36.45
C GLU A 258 2.30 25.21 -37.16
N GLU A 259 1.92 26.47 -37.02
CA GLU A 259 2.64 27.62 -37.60
C GLU A 259 3.97 27.93 -36.89
N LEU A 260 4.09 27.58 -35.60
CA LEU A 260 5.30 27.79 -34.80
C LEU A 260 6.25 26.59 -34.85
N ALA A 261 5.72 25.37 -35.06
CA ALA A 261 6.51 24.15 -35.10
C ALA A 261 7.70 24.18 -36.08
N PRO A 262 7.56 24.67 -37.33
CA PRO A 262 8.67 24.78 -38.27
C PRO A 262 9.78 25.73 -37.79
N LYS A 263 9.43 26.82 -37.10
CA LYS A 263 10.43 27.79 -36.58
C LYS A 263 11.32 27.16 -35.52
N TYR A 264 10.72 26.43 -34.58
CA TYR A 264 11.47 25.69 -33.57
C TYR A 264 12.22 24.49 -34.14
N LEU A 265 11.66 23.81 -35.15
CA LEU A 265 12.34 22.72 -35.86
C LEU A 265 13.64 23.23 -36.52
N LEU A 266 13.59 24.36 -37.20
CA LEU A 266 14.76 24.96 -37.87
C LEU A 266 15.89 25.27 -36.87
N ILE A 267 15.55 25.82 -35.71
CA ILE A 267 16.52 26.09 -34.64
C ILE A 267 17.18 24.80 -34.16
N ILE A 268 16.39 23.75 -33.95
CA ILE A 268 16.91 22.44 -33.52
C ILE A 268 17.81 21.83 -34.62
N GLU A 269 17.38 21.87 -35.88
CA GLU A 269 18.14 21.32 -37.01
C GLU A 269 19.49 22.01 -37.17
N ASN A 270 19.53 23.34 -37.04
CA ASN A 270 20.77 24.13 -37.14
C ASN A 270 21.79 23.80 -36.03
N LYS A 271 21.32 23.31 -34.88
CA LYS A 271 22.18 22.99 -33.73
C LYS A 271 22.56 21.51 -33.64
N ILE A 272 21.86 20.62 -34.35
CA ILE A 272 22.16 19.20 -34.36
C ILE A 272 23.38 18.94 -35.26
N GLN A 273 24.50 18.66 -34.60
CA GLN A 273 25.75 18.30 -35.26
C GLN A 273 26.35 17.02 -34.66
N PRO A 274 27.13 16.24 -35.45
CA PRO A 274 27.95 15.16 -34.91
C PRO A 274 28.90 15.71 -33.82
N HIS A 275 29.12 14.96 -32.74
CA HIS A 275 30.01 15.30 -31.60
C HIS A 275 29.62 16.46 -30.67
N ASN A 276 28.43 17.04 -30.80
CA ASN A 276 27.94 18.05 -29.86
C ASN A 276 27.08 17.41 -28.75
N GLU A 277 27.42 17.65 -27.48
CA GLU A 277 26.63 17.18 -26.32
C GLU A 277 25.20 17.75 -26.36
N LEU A 278 25.04 18.95 -26.92
CA LEU A 278 23.75 19.60 -27.19
C LEU A 278 22.87 18.76 -28.11
N SER A 279 23.43 18.09 -29.13
CA SER A 279 22.68 17.21 -30.04
C SER A 279 22.01 16.05 -29.29
N SER A 280 22.62 15.59 -28.18
CA SER A 280 22.03 14.59 -27.31
C SER A 280 20.77 15.12 -26.62
N LYS A 281 20.80 16.38 -26.16
CA LYS A 281 19.67 17.05 -25.49
C LYS A 281 18.53 17.35 -26.47
N LEU A 282 18.85 17.68 -27.72
CA LEU A 282 17.88 18.08 -28.75
C LEU A 282 17.30 16.93 -29.59
N ALA A 283 17.91 15.74 -29.58
CA ALA A 283 17.48 14.58 -30.39
C ALA A 283 16.00 14.22 -30.20
N ALA A 284 15.49 14.30 -28.97
CA ALA A 284 14.07 14.06 -28.69
C ALA A 284 13.17 15.14 -29.30
N GLY A 285 13.58 16.41 -29.25
CA GLY A 285 12.85 17.53 -29.85
C GLY A 285 12.79 17.42 -31.38
N LEU A 286 13.91 17.08 -32.01
CA LEU A 286 13.94 16.80 -33.45
C LEU A 286 12.99 15.66 -33.81
N CYS A 287 13.06 14.54 -33.07
CA CYS A 287 12.15 13.42 -33.31
C CYS A 287 10.68 13.82 -33.12
N ILE A 288 10.35 14.67 -32.15
CA ILE A 288 8.96 15.09 -31.96
C ILE A 288 8.49 15.96 -33.11
N LEU A 289 9.25 16.99 -33.49
CA LEU A 289 8.82 17.99 -34.48
C LEU A 289 8.88 17.47 -35.92
N GLN A 290 9.88 16.67 -36.27
CA GLN A 290 10.12 16.20 -37.64
C GLN A 290 9.16 15.06 -38.06
N GLU A 291 8.97 14.88 -39.37
CA GLU A 291 8.17 13.80 -39.93
C GLU A 291 8.90 12.44 -39.88
N PRO A 292 8.17 11.32 -39.64
CA PRO A 292 8.76 9.99 -39.59
C PRO A 292 9.56 9.58 -40.83
N ALA A 293 9.06 9.91 -42.03
CA ALA A 293 9.70 9.56 -43.30
C ALA A 293 11.03 10.31 -43.51
N VAL A 294 11.07 11.57 -43.10
CA VAL A 294 12.26 12.42 -43.15
C VAL A 294 13.29 11.91 -42.12
N LEU A 295 12.86 11.63 -40.89
CA LEU A 295 13.72 11.04 -39.85
C LEU A 295 14.32 9.70 -40.28
N TRP A 296 13.54 8.85 -40.95
CA TRP A 296 14.03 7.57 -41.49
C TRP A 296 15.18 7.77 -42.48
N THR A 297 15.03 8.75 -43.37
CA THR A 297 16.05 9.08 -44.38
C THR A 297 17.32 9.61 -43.72
N ILE A 298 17.17 10.51 -42.74
CA ILE A 298 18.29 11.07 -41.96
C ILE A 298 19.04 9.96 -41.21
N ILE A 299 18.33 9.12 -40.45
CA ILE A 299 18.94 8.04 -39.66
C ILE A 299 19.66 7.03 -40.57
N LYS A 300 19.04 6.64 -41.69
CA LYS A 300 19.64 5.71 -42.65
C LYS A 300 20.89 6.29 -43.31
N GLY A 301 20.85 7.56 -43.70
CA GLY A 301 22.03 8.28 -44.23
C GLY A 301 23.17 8.31 -43.21
N MET A 302 22.86 8.65 -41.95
CA MET A 302 23.85 8.67 -40.86
C MET A 302 24.46 7.29 -40.58
N TYR A 303 23.68 6.21 -40.69
CA TYR A 303 24.21 4.85 -40.56
C TYR A 303 25.18 4.47 -41.69
N ALA A 304 25.03 5.05 -42.88
CA ALA A 304 25.89 4.80 -44.04
C ALA A 304 27.20 5.59 -44.01
N GLU A 305 27.29 6.66 -43.22
CA GLU A 305 28.37 7.66 -43.27
C GLU A 305 29.44 7.50 -42.16
N GLY A 306 29.61 6.29 -41.60
CA GLY A 306 30.73 5.94 -40.70
C GLY A 306 30.42 5.93 -39.19
N LYS A 307 31.41 5.56 -38.37
CA LYS A 307 31.27 5.31 -36.91
C LYS A 307 30.81 6.54 -36.11
N GLU A 308 31.16 7.74 -36.56
CA GLU A 308 30.92 8.97 -35.80
C GLU A 308 29.46 9.43 -35.86
N LYS A 309 28.83 9.35 -37.04
CA LYS A 309 27.40 9.61 -37.22
C LYS A 309 26.52 8.49 -36.66
N HIS A 310 27.11 7.32 -36.40
CA HIS A 310 26.44 6.16 -35.82
C HIS A 310 25.86 6.44 -34.43
N GLN A 311 26.59 7.13 -33.54
CA GLN A 311 26.11 7.40 -32.17
C GLN A 311 24.90 8.34 -32.16
N LEU A 312 24.90 9.37 -33.01
CA LEU A 312 23.76 10.26 -33.18
C LEU A 312 22.58 9.52 -33.82
N ALA A 313 22.83 8.67 -34.82
CA ALA A 313 21.82 7.82 -35.45
C ALA A 313 21.15 6.87 -34.44
N GLU A 314 21.91 6.22 -33.55
CA GLU A 314 21.36 5.38 -32.48
C GLU A 314 20.47 6.16 -31.52
N ARG A 315 20.86 7.39 -31.16
CA ARG A 315 20.06 8.27 -30.28
C ARG A 315 18.78 8.75 -30.95
N LEU A 316 18.83 9.13 -32.22
CA LEU A 316 17.64 9.45 -33.00
C LEU A 316 16.74 8.21 -33.16
N ALA A 317 17.32 7.04 -33.44
CA ALA A 317 16.58 5.78 -33.53
C ALA A 317 15.92 5.39 -32.20
N ALA A 318 16.55 5.67 -31.06
CA ALA A 318 15.94 5.47 -29.74
C ALA A 318 14.72 6.37 -29.51
N ASN A 319 14.70 7.58 -30.09
CA ASN A 319 13.65 8.58 -29.92
C ASN A 319 12.66 8.64 -31.09
N VAL A 320 12.87 7.87 -32.17
CA VAL A 320 12.04 7.92 -33.39
C VAL A 320 10.56 7.70 -33.12
N HIS A 321 10.23 6.89 -32.11
CA HIS A 321 8.86 6.65 -31.66
C HIS A 321 8.11 7.92 -31.25
N LEU A 322 8.81 9.00 -30.88
CA LEU A 322 8.23 10.28 -30.51
C LEU A 322 7.71 11.08 -31.73
N SER A 323 8.16 10.78 -32.95
CA SER A 323 7.64 11.41 -34.18
C SER A 323 6.21 10.97 -34.52
N TRP A 324 5.76 9.87 -33.92
CA TRP A 324 4.48 9.23 -34.19
C TRP A 324 3.47 9.63 -33.12
N SER A 325 2.74 10.73 -33.33
CA SER A 325 1.62 11.10 -32.47
C SER A 325 0.49 10.05 -32.55
N PRO A 326 -0.19 9.69 -31.44
CA PRO A 326 -1.33 8.76 -31.43
C PRO A 326 -2.42 9.04 -32.47
N ALA A 327 -2.55 10.30 -32.90
CA ALA A 327 -3.51 10.76 -33.91
C ALA A 327 -3.12 10.37 -35.35
N HIS A 328 -1.84 10.37 -35.71
CA HIS A 328 -1.35 10.08 -37.07
C HIS A 328 -1.22 8.57 -37.37
N ILE A 329 -1.18 7.72 -36.34
CA ILE A 329 -0.93 6.28 -36.45
C ILE A 329 -2.07 5.50 -37.17
N ARG A 330 -3.25 6.10 -37.41
CA ARG A 330 -4.34 5.39 -38.10
C ARG A 330 -4.09 5.20 -39.60
N GLY A 331 -3.23 6.00 -40.24
CA GLY A 331 -2.97 5.94 -41.68
C GLY A 331 -1.75 5.08 -42.09
N GLU A 332 -0.87 4.71 -41.17
CA GLU A 332 0.49 4.22 -41.51
C GLU A 332 0.73 2.72 -41.22
N ILE A 333 -0.33 1.91 -41.07
CA ILE A 333 -0.22 0.45 -40.88
C ILE A 333 0.60 -0.22 -42.01
N HIS A 334 0.62 0.39 -43.20
CA HIS A 334 1.40 -0.05 -44.36
C HIS A 334 2.93 -0.08 -44.13
N MET A 335 3.44 0.66 -43.12
CA MET A 335 4.87 0.71 -42.78
C MET A 335 5.32 -0.46 -41.88
N LEU A 336 4.37 -1.19 -41.27
CA LEU A 336 4.65 -2.23 -40.27
C LEU A 336 5.60 -3.33 -40.77
N PRO A 337 5.47 -3.88 -41.99
CA PRO A 337 6.39 -4.90 -42.51
C PRO A 337 7.82 -4.38 -42.65
N ARG A 338 8.00 -3.10 -43.03
CA ARG A 338 9.32 -2.47 -43.15
C ARG A 338 9.95 -2.24 -41.78
N LEU A 339 9.17 -1.87 -40.77
CA LEU A 339 9.64 -1.70 -39.39
C LEU A 339 10.04 -3.04 -38.74
N LEU A 340 9.27 -4.10 -38.99
CA LEU A 340 9.58 -5.46 -38.52
C LEU A 340 10.85 -6.04 -39.16
N ALA A 341 11.20 -5.61 -40.37
CA ALA A 341 12.45 -5.96 -41.05
C ALA A 341 13.64 -5.06 -40.66
N GLY A 342 13.42 -4.03 -39.83
CA GLY A 342 14.44 -3.05 -39.45
C GLY A 342 15.29 -3.47 -38.23
N PRO A 343 16.20 -2.58 -37.77
CA PRO A 343 16.97 -2.76 -36.54
C PRO A 343 16.09 -2.92 -35.28
N ALA A 344 16.65 -3.48 -34.20
CA ALA A 344 15.89 -3.82 -32.97
C ALA A 344 15.01 -2.70 -32.37
N PRO A 345 15.39 -1.40 -32.36
CA PRO A 345 14.50 -0.33 -31.92
C PRO A 345 13.21 -0.22 -32.74
N PHE A 346 13.30 -0.42 -34.05
CA PHE A 346 12.15 -0.38 -34.97
C PHE A 346 11.26 -1.61 -34.82
N VAL A 347 11.85 -2.79 -34.62
CA VAL A 347 11.08 -4.02 -34.31
C VAL A 347 10.29 -3.84 -33.01
N ARG A 348 10.89 -3.23 -31.97
CA ARG A 348 10.21 -2.93 -30.70
C ARG A 348 9.06 -1.94 -30.87
N LEU A 349 9.22 -0.93 -31.73
CA LEU A 349 8.17 0.02 -32.08
C LEU A 349 7.04 -0.67 -32.84
N ALA A 350 7.36 -1.41 -33.90
CA ALA A 350 6.39 -2.16 -34.70
C ALA A 350 5.56 -3.12 -33.83
N LEU A 351 6.21 -3.83 -32.90
CA LEU A 351 5.54 -4.69 -31.94
C LEU A 351 4.57 -3.97 -31.02
N THR A 352 4.94 -2.77 -30.57
CA THR A 352 4.09 -1.95 -29.71
C THR A 352 2.85 -1.51 -30.49
N LEU A 353 3.04 -1.01 -31.72
CA LEU A 353 1.95 -0.61 -32.61
C LEU A 353 1.03 -1.78 -32.98
N ALA A 354 1.61 -2.93 -33.26
CA ALA A 354 0.90 -4.15 -33.64
C ALA A 354 -0.06 -4.62 -32.54
N LEU A 355 0.44 -4.75 -31.30
CA LEU A 355 -0.35 -5.27 -30.18
C LEU A 355 -1.41 -4.27 -29.70
N ASP A 356 -1.16 -2.96 -29.83
CA ASP A 356 -2.12 -1.95 -29.39
C ASP A 356 -3.30 -1.77 -30.36
N ARG A 357 -3.11 -2.05 -31.67
CA ARG A 357 -4.07 -1.62 -32.71
C ARG A 357 -4.49 -2.66 -33.75
N LEU A 358 -3.85 -3.83 -33.83
CA LEU A 358 -4.23 -4.85 -34.81
C LEU A 358 -5.28 -5.83 -34.29
N LEU A 359 -6.00 -6.44 -35.23
CA LEU A 359 -6.89 -7.54 -34.95
C LEU A 359 -6.10 -8.79 -34.52
N PRO A 360 -6.71 -9.69 -33.74
CA PRO A 360 -6.02 -10.88 -33.23
C PRO A 360 -5.31 -11.75 -34.28
N PHE A 361 -5.89 -11.89 -35.48
CA PHE A 361 -5.30 -12.66 -36.58
C PHE A 361 -3.98 -12.06 -37.10
N ASP A 362 -3.89 -10.74 -37.16
CA ASP A 362 -2.68 -10.04 -37.60
C ASP A 362 -1.60 -10.06 -36.51
N ILE A 363 -2.01 -10.03 -35.24
CA ILE A 363 -1.11 -10.26 -34.10
C ILE A 363 -0.44 -11.64 -34.20
N LEU A 364 -1.21 -12.69 -34.51
CA LEU A 364 -0.68 -14.06 -34.67
C LEU A 364 0.38 -14.15 -35.77
N LYS A 365 0.15 -13.50 -36.92
CA LYS A 365 1.13 -13.46 -38.02
C LYS A 365 2.45 -12.81 -37.60
N ILE A 366 2.37 -11.70 -36.88
CA ILE A 366 3.54 -10.95 -36.41
C ILE A 366 4.31 -11.75 -35.36
N VAL A 367 3.60 -12.38 -34.42
CA VAL A 367 4.19 -13.26 -33.40
C VAL A 367 4.91 -14.43 -34.07
N ALA A 368 4.27 -15.11 -35.02
CA ALA A 368 4.86 -16.22 -35.76
C ALA A 368 6.11 -15.80 -36.55
N GLN A 369 6.07 -14.63 -37.21
CA GLN A 369 7.21 -14.08 -37.94
C GLN A 369 8.39 -13.79 -37.00
N LEU A 370 8.12 -13.12 -35.88
CA LEU A 370 9.16 -12.71 -34.94
C LEU A 370 9.78 -13.89 -34.16
N ARG A 371 8.97 -14.93 -33.92
CA ARG A 371 9.41 -16.16 -33.25
C ARG A 371 10.39 -16.97 -34.10
N ARG A 372 10.28 -16.93 -35.43
CA ARG A 372 11.13 -17.68 -36.38
C ARG A 372 12.46 -16.99 -36.74
N GLY A 373 12.53 -15.66 -36.71
CA GLY A 373 13.65 -14.91 -37.32
C GLY A 373 14.54 -14.07 -36.40
N HIS A 374 14.17 -13.84 -35.14
CA HIS A 374 14.84 -12.83 -34.30
C HIS A 374 15.50 -13.39 -33.04
N ASN A 375 16.50 -12.65 -32.53
CA ASN A 375 17.30 -13.01 -31.36
C ASN A 375 16.48 -13.10 -30.05
N THR A 376 17.08 -13.73 -29.03
CA THR A 376 16.46 -13.93 -27.70
C THR A 376 15.97 -12.63 -27.05
N GLN A 377 16.62 -11.49 -27.28
CA GLN A 377 16.20 -10.20 -26.71
C GLN A 377 14.87 -9.70 -27.28
N ILE A 378 14.63 -9.91 -28.58
CA ILE A 378 13.35 -9.56 -29.22
C ILE A 378 12.25 -10.50 -28.73
N LYS A 379 12.53 -11.80 -28.55
CA LYS A 379 11.58 -12.76 -27.96
C LYS A 379 11.21 -12.40 -26.52
N GLN A 380 12.17 -11.95 -25.70
CA GLN A 380 11.91 -11.43 -24.35
C GLN A 380 11.01 -10.18 -24.38
N PHE A 381 11.28 -9.24 -25.29
CA PHE A 381 10.46 -8.04 -25.45
C PHE A 381 9.04 -8.38 -25.92
N LEU A 382 8.91 -9.32 -26.87
CA LEU A 382 7.63 -9.84 -27.34
C LEU A 382 6.83 -10.44 -26.18
N LEU A 383 7.44 -11.34 -25.40
CA LEU A 383 6.76 -11.98 -24.26
C LEU A 383 6.28 -10.95 -23.22
N LYS A 384 7.11 -9.94 -22.91
CA LYS A 384 6.73 -8.83 -22.02
C LYS A 384 5.55 -8.02 -22.55
N ARG A 385 5.53 -7.73 -23.85
CA ARG A 385 4.43 -6.99 -24.49
C ARG A 385 3.16 -7.82 -24.60
N PHE A 386 3.29 -9.12 -24.85
CA PHE A 386 2.16 -10.03 -24.91
C PHE A 386 1.48 -10.18 -23.54
N TYR A 387 2.26 -10.29 -22.46
CA TYR A 387 1.72 -10.25 -21.10
C TYR A 387 0.92 -8.96 -20.82
N LYS A 388 1.44 -7.80 -21.24
CA LYS A 388 0.69 -6.52 -21.12
C LYS A 388 -0.59 -6.51 -21.95
N TYR A 389 -0.55 -7.05 -23.17
CA TYR A 389 -1.73 -7.16 -24.03
C TYR A 389 -2.82 -8.00 -23.38
N ILE A 390 -2.44 -9.15 -22.80
CA ILE A 390 -3.34 -10.05 -22.07
C ILE A 390 -3.95 -9.34 -20.86
N ASN A 391 -3.14 -8.59 -20.09
CA ASN A 391 -3.62 -7.79 -18.97
C ASN A 391 -4.68 -6.76 -19.41
N VAL A 392 -4.47 -6.06 -20.54
CA VAL A 392 -5.42 -5.06 -21.03
C VAL A 392 -6.71 -5.66 -21.62
N LYS A 393 -6.61 -6.81 -22.29
CA LYS A 393 -7.76 -7.45 -22.97
C LYS A 393 -8.59 -8.36 -22.05
N CYS A 394 -8.03 -8.79 -20.91
CA CYS A 394 -8.67 -9.64 -19.91
C CYS A 394 -9.40 -10.85 -20.53
N ASP A 395 -10.73 -10.92 -20.45
CA ASP A 395 -11.53 -12.07 -20.89
C ASP A 395 -11.73 -12.14 -22.43
N ASN A 396 -11.37 -11.10 -23.19
CA ASN A 396 -11.63 -11.02 -24.64
C ASN A 396 -10.47 -11.54 -25.51
N ILE A 397 -9.66 -12.47 -24.99
CA ILE A 397 -8.49 -13.00 -25.70
C ILE A 397 -8.91 -14.22 -26.52
N PRO A 398 -8.65 -14.25 -27.83
CA PRO A 398 -8.93 -15.43 -28.64
C PRO A 398 -8.06 -16.62 -28.23
N PRO A 399 -8.60 -17.86 -28.21
CA PRO A 399 -7.87 -19.06 -27.78
C PRO A 399 -6.56 -19.29 -28.54
N GLU A 400 -6.49 -18.94 -29.82
CA GLU A 400 -5.31 -19.10 -30.66
C GLU A 400 -4.17 -18.18 -30.21
N VAL A 401 -4.50 -16.94 -29.84
CA VAL A 401 -3.53 -15.96 -29.30
C VAL A 401 -2.99 -16.45 -27.96
N TRP A 402 -3.85 -17.05 -27.13
CA TRP A 402 -3.45 -17.64 -25.87
C TRP A 402 -2.48 -18.83 -26.05
N GLN A 403 -2.74 -19.72 -27.01
CA GLN A 403 -1.85 -20.85 -27.28
C GLN A 403 -0.46 -20.41 -27.78
N GLU A 404 -0.40 -19.38 -28.63
CA GLU A 404 0.89 -18.82 -29.07
C GLU A 404 1.67 -18.20 -27.91
N PHE A 405 0.99 -17.48 -27.02
CA PHE A 405 1.61 -16.92 -25.82
C PHE A 405 2.20 -18.02 -24.92
N LYS A 406 1.41 -19.07 -24.65
CA LYS A 406 1.85 -20.23 -23.87
C LYS A 406 3.06 -20.92 -24.49
N THR A 407 3.06 -21.07 -25.81
CA THR A 407 4.18 -21.70 -26.52
C THR A 407 5.44 -20.84 -26.43
N LEU A 408 5.31 -19.52 -26.57
CA LEU A 408 6.42 -18.59 -26.39
C LEU A 408 6.98 -18.62 -24.96
N MET A 409 6.14 -18.75 -23.93
CA MET A 409 6.60 -18.92 -22.55
C MET A 409 7.49 -20.17 -22.39
N ILE A 410 7.08 -21.28 -22.99
CA ILE A 410 7.80 -22.56 -22.94
C ILE A 410 9.13 -22.48 -23.71
N GLU A 411 9.16 -21.81 -24.86
CA GLU A 411 10.42 -21.59 -25.60
C GLU A 411 11.44 -20.75 -24.84
N MET A 412 10.97 -19.86 -23.96
CA MET A 412 11.81 -18.93 -23.21
C MET A 412 12.42 -19.53 -21.94
N ILE A 413 12.11 -20.79 -21.59
CA ILE A 413 12.65 -21.49 -20.42
C ILE A 413 14.19 -21.51 -20.42
N PRO A 414 14.91 -21.89 -21.50
CA PRO A 414 16.38 -21.96 -21.49
C PRO A 414 17.05 -20.57 -21.39
N HIS A 415 16.28 -19.49 -21.53
CA HIS A 415 16.77 -18.11 -21.57
C HIS A 415 16.30 -17.32 -20.35
N TYR A 416 16.46 -17.92 -19.17
CA TYR A 416 16.02 -17.37 -17.89
C TYR A 416 16.46 -15.92 -17.66
N ASN A 417 15.49 -15.04 -17.40
CA ASN A 417 15.69 -13.66 -16.96
C ASN A 417 14.79 -13.36 -15.76
N ILE A 418 15.41 -13.07 -14.60
CA ILE A 418 14.70 -12.84 -13.34
C ILE A 418 13.66 -11.72 -13.40
N LYS A 419 13.96 -10.60 -14.09
CA LYS A 419 13.04 -9.46 -14.20
C LYS A 419 11.82 -9.80 -15.05
N LEU A 420 12.02 -10.60 -16.09
CA LEU A 420 10.94 -11.06 -16.97
C LEU A 420 10.04 -12.07 -16.24
N TRP A 421 10.63 -13.07 -15.59
CA TRP A 421 9.86 -14.09 -14.88
C TRP A 421 9.17 -13.56 -13.63
N SER A 422 9.74 -12.56 -12.95
CA SER A 422 9.04 -11.85 -11.87
C SER A 422 7.81 -11.10 -12.37
N LEU A 423 7.80 -10.60 -13.61
CA LEU A 423 6.63 -9.95 -14.21
C LEU A 423 5.59 -10.98 -14.64
N ILE A 424 6.02 -12.08 -15.28
CA ILE A 424 5.13 -13.13 -15.77
C ILE A 424 4.44 -13.87 -14.61
N CYS A 425 5.14 -14.08 -13.48
CA CYS A 425 4.56 -14.76 -12.33
C CYS A 425 3.60 -13.87 -11.50
N ASP A 426 3.38 -12.62 -11.90
CA ASP A 426 2.26 -11.81 -11.38
C ASP A 426 0.96 -12.29 -12.02
N VAL A 427 0.23 -13.10 -11.26
CA VAL A 427 -0.98 -13.78 -11.72
C VAL A 427 -2.22 -12.89 -11.61
N ASP A 428 -2.20 -11.81 -10.82
CA ASP A 428 -3.40 -11.02 -10.51
C ASP A 428 -3.98 -10.36 -11.77
N ALA A 429 -3.09 -9.96 -12.69
CA ALA A 429 -3.40 -9.38 -13.99
C ALA A 429 -4.04 -10.34 -15.02
N ILE A 430 -4.10 -11.64 -14.74
CA ILE A 430 -4.63 -12.63 -15.68
C ILE A 430 -6.12 -12.84 -15.44
N ALA A 431 -6.89 -12.89 -16.53
CA ALA A 431 -8.33 -13.09 -16.48
C ALA A 431 -8.70 -14.46 -15.89
N ASN A 432 -9.79 -14.53 -15.10
CA ASN A 432 -10.15 -15.73 -14.35
C ASN A 432 -10.39 -16.96 -15.24
N ALA A 433 -10.84 -16.77 -16.48
CA ALA A 433 -11.06 -17.83 -17.46
C ALA A 433 -9.77 -18.62 -17.78
N PHE A 434 -8.63 -17.94 -17.87
CA PHE A 434 -7.34 -18.53 -18.25
C PHE A 434 -6.38 -18.72 -17.08
N LYS A 435 -6.65 -18.07 -15.94
CA LYS A 435 -5.73 -18.00 -14.78
C LYS A 435 -5.29 -19.37 -14.26
N MET A 436 -6.19 -20.36 -14.19
CA MET A 436 -5.80 -21.71 -13.75
C MET A 436 -4.82 -22.37 -14.73
N GLU A 437 -5.12 -22.34 -16.03
CA GLU A 437 -4.22 -22.90 -17.05
C GLU A 437 -2.85 -22.19 -17.06
N TYR A 438 -2.87 -20.87 -16.88
CA TYR A 438 -1.68 -20.04 -16.78
C TYR A 438 -0.80 -20.44 -15.59
N CYS A 439 -1.38 -20.53 -14.38
CA CYS A 439 -0.67 -20.95 -13.18
C CYS A 439 -0.05 -22.34 -13.35
N MET A 440 -0.80 -23.30 -13.92
CA MET A 440 -0.28 -24.64 -14.18
C MET A 440 0.87 -24.64 -15.20
N THR A 441 0.83 -23.73 -16.18
CA THR A 441 1.93 -23.56 -17.14
C THR A 441 3.17 -23.00 -16.47
N ILE A 442 3.04 -21.98 -15.62
CA ILE A 442 4.15 -21.44 -14.83
C ILE A 442 4.76 -22.53 -13.96
N VAL A 443 3.95 -23.29 -13.23
CA VAL A 443 4.47 -24.35 -12.36
C VAL A 443 5.26 -25.38 -13.17
N ARG A 444 4.70 -25.87 -14.29
CA ARG A 444 5.39 -26.80 -15.19
C ARG A 444 6.74 -26.27 -15.67
N ILE A 445 6.78 -24.98 -16.04
CA ILE A 445 8.01 -24.32 -16.48
C ILE A 445 9.04 -24.29 -15.34
N THR A 446 8.60 -23.89 -14.15
CA THR A 446 9.49 -23.75 -13.00
C THR A 446 9.95 -25.07 -12.40
N SER A 447 9.21 -26.16 -12.63
CA SER A 447 9.62 -27.52 -12.26
C SER A 447 10.63 -28.14 -13.24
N SER A 448 11.01 -27.47 -14.31
CA SER A 448 12.05 -27.96 -15.23
C SER A 448 13.45 -27.77 -14.66
N GLU A 449 14.36 -28.72 -14.89
CA GLU A 449 15.75 -28.70 -14.40
C GLU A 449 16.54 -27.45 -14.83
N ASN A 450 16.10 -26.79 -15.91
CA ASN A 450 16.71 -25.57 -16.45
C ASN A 450 16.30 -24.28 -15.70
N PHE A 451 15.38 -24.35 -14.74
CA PHE A 451 14.83 -23.19 -14.04
C PHE A 451 15.41 -23.04 -12.63
N LYS A 452 16.08 -21.93 -12.35
CA LYS A 452 16.64 -21.64 -11.02
C LYS A 452 15.54 -21.10 -10.10
N LEU A 453 14.88 -21.99 -9.35
CA LEU A 453 13.70 -21.73 -8.49
C LEU A 453 13.88 -20.57 -7.49
N ASN A 454 15.07 -20.41 -6.92
CA ASN A 454 15.28 -19.74 -5.63
C ASN A 454 15.19 -18.20 -5.66
N LYS A 455 14.60 -17.56 -6.68
CA LYS A 455 14.58 -16.08 -6.79
C LYS A 455 13.30 -15.44 -7.33
N VAL A 456 12.20 -16.18 -7.47
CA VAL A 456 10.97 -15.64 -8.12
C VAL A 456 9.83 -15.49 -7.12
N LYS A 457 9.69 -14.28 -6.54
CA LYS A 457 8.60 -13.90 -5.61
C LYS A 457 7.19 -14.23 -6.10
N GLY A 458 6.94 -14.17 -7.41
CA GLY A 458 5.61 -14.44 -8.00
C GLY A 458 5.16 -15.91 -7.95
N LEU A 459 6.07 -16.86 -7.68
CA LEU A 459 5.69 -18.28 -7.56
C LEU A 459 4.75 -18.53 -6.38
N VAL A 460 4.94 -17.80 -5.27
CA VAL A 460 4.10 -17.92 -4.08
C VAL A 460 2.63 -17.60 -4.43
N GLN A 461 2.38 -16.53 -5.19
CA GLN A 461 1.04 -16.16 -5.64
C GLN A 461 0.43 -17.23 -6.56
N THR A 462 1.24 -17.78 -7.47
CA THR A 462 0.82 -18.85 -8.38
C THR A 462 0.33 -20.08 -7.61
N PHE A 463 1.12 -20.56 -6.63
CA PHE A 463 0.74 -21.71 -5.82
C PHE A 463 -0.44 -21.40 -4.88
N ARG A 464 -0.55 -20.19 -4.33
CA ARG A 464 -1.74 -19.77 -3.55
C ARG A 464 -3.01 -19.85 -4.38
N TYR A 465 -2.98 -19.35 -5.62
CA TYR A 465 -4.14 -19.41 -6.50
C TYR A 465 -4.56 -20.85 -6.81
N ILE A 466 -3.59 -21.75 -7.09
CA ILE A 466 -3.84 -23.17 -7.30
C ILE A 466 -4.46 -23.80 -6.05
N ASN A 467 -3.91 -23.51 -4.87
CA ASN A 467 -4.41 -24.01 -3.59
C ASN A 467 -5.88 -23.61 -3.36
N ASP A 468 -6.22 -22.34 -3.58
CA ASP A 468 -7.56 -21.81 -3.33
C ASP A 468 -8.60 -22.26 -4.37
N ASN A 469 -8.15 -22.71 -5.54
CA ASN A 469 -8.98 -23.18 -6.65
C ASN A 469 -8.69 -24.63 -7.03
N ILE A 470 -8.21 -25.46 -6.10
CA ILE A 470 -7.74 -26.83 -6.36
C ILE A 470 -8.81 -27.72 -7.02
N GLU A 471 -10.08 -27.40 -6.79
CA GLU A 471 -11.27 -28.05 -7.35
C GLU A 471 -11.37 -27.89 -8.87
N ARG A 472 -10.77 -26.83 -9.43
CA ARG A 472 -10.73 -26.52 -10.87
C ARG A 472 -9.46 -27.04 -11.55
N ALA A 473 -8.51 -27.55 -10.77
CA ALA A 473 -7.22 -28.00 -11.28
C ALA A 473 -7.30 -29.44 -11.81
N SER A 474 -6.54 -29.72 -12.88
CA SER A 474 -6.38 -31.08 -13.41
C SER A 474 -5.62 -31.95 -12.40
N LYS A 475 -6.24 -33.07 -11.99
CA LYS A 475 -5.71 -33.95 -10.93
C LYS A 475 -4.37 -34.57 -11.29
N ASP A 476 -4.20 -35.04 -12.52
CA ASP A 476 -2.93 -35.61 -13.00
C ASP A 476 -1.79 -34.61 -12.89
N LYS A 477 -2.05 -33.35 -13.27
CA LYS A 477 -1.03 -32.30 -13.17
C LYS A 477 -0.69 -31.95 -11.71
N ILE A 478 -1.67 -31.97 -10.81
CA ILE A 478 -1.41 -31.75 -9.37
C ILE A 478 -0.59 -32.92 -8.80
N LEU A 479 -0.92 -34.16 -9.20
CA LEU A 479 -0.15 -35.34 -8.82
C LEU A 479 1.32 -35.21 -9.25
N ASP A 480 1.58 -34.83 -10.52
CA ASP A 480 2.94 -34.60 -11.04
C ASP A 480 3.69 -33.53 -10.23
N ILE A 481 3.02 -32.43 -9.88
CA ILE A 481 3.60 -31.35 -9.07
C ILE A 481 4.00 -31.86 -7.68
N LEU A 482 3.12 -32.61 -7.03
CA LEU A 482 3.35 -33.13 -5.69
C LEU A 482 4.42 -34.22 -5.66
N GLN A 483 4.45 -35.11 -6.65
CA GLN A 483 5.52 -36.11 -6.78
C GLN A 483 6.88 -35.45 -7.01
N ASN A 484 6.96 -34.44 -7.88
CA ASN A 484 8.19 -33.68 -8.10
C ASN A 484 8.64 -32.94 -6.83
N PHE A 485 7.70 -32.32 -6.10
CA PHE A 485 7.99 -31.68 -4.82
C PHE A 485 8.57 -32.68 -3.81
N LEU A 486 7.96 -33.86 -3.65
CA LEU A 486 8.43 -34.85 -2.69
C LEU A 486 9.80 -35.41 -3.07
N LYS A 487 10.03 -35.67 -4.37
CA LYS A 487 11.28 -36.25 -4.87
C LYS A 487 12.45 -35.26 -4.82
N ASN A 488 12.23 -34.02 -5.26
CA ASN A 488 13.31 -33.07 -5.51
C ASN A 488 13.50 -32.07 -4.38
N ASP A 489 12.40 -31.63 -3.76
CA ASP A 489 12.44 -30.55 -2.76
C ASP A 489 12.43 -31.13 -1.34
N PHE A 490 11.43 -31.94 -0.98
CA PHE A 490 11.15 -32.32 0.41
C PHE A 490 12.09 -33.40 0.98
N HIS A 491 12.55 -34.34 0.15
CA HIS A 491 13.39 -35.47 0.60
C HIS A 491 14.88 -35.09 0.78
N SER A 492 15.36 -33.97 0.24
CA SER A 492 16.80 -33.65 0.24
C SER A 492 17.29 -33.07 1.57
N LEU A 493 18.47 -33.45 2.08
CA LEU A 493 19.04 -32.83 3.30
C LEU A 493 19.37 -31.33 3.12
N ASN A 494 19.66 -30.90 1.89
CA ASN A 494 19.84 -29.49 1.51
C ASN A 494 18.54 -28.67 1.64
N PHE A 495 17.38 -29.32 1.74
CA PHE A 495 16.11 -28.66 1.98
C PHE A 495 16.09 -27.86 3.28
N ILE A 496 16.66 -28.43 4.34
CA ILE A 496 16.63 -27.82 5.68
C ILE A 496 17.45 -26.52 5.69
N THR A 497 18.56 -26.48 4.96
CA THR A 497 19.38 -25.27 4.81
C THR A 497 18.76 -24.25 3.85
N LEU A 498 18.02 -24.69 2.82
CA LEU A 498 17.30 -23.79 1.90
C LEU A 498 16.07 -23.11 2.51
N CYS A 499 15.48 -23.68 3.57
CA CYS A 499 14.33 -23.09 4.28
C CYS A 499 14.67 -21.84 5.11
N GLU A 500 15.94 -21.42 5.16
CA GLU A 500 16.31 -20.10 5.68
C GLU A 500 15.83 -18.95 4.78
N ASP A 501 15.48 -19.24 3.51
CA ASP A 501 14.80 -18.31 2.62
C ASP A 501 13.28 -18.28 2.88
N TYR A 502 12.77 -17.12 3.29
CA TYR A 502 11.35 -16.90 3.62
C TYR A 502 10.40 -17.25 2.47
N ASP A 503 10.76 -16.93 1.22
CA ASP A 503 9.91 -17.20 0.07
C ASP A 503 9.86 -18.71 -0.23
N PHE A 504 10.96 -19.42 0.02
CA PHE A 504 11.03 -20.88 -0.11
C PHE A 504 10.19 -21.60 0.96
N ASP A 505 10.32 -21.24 2.25
CA ASP A 505 9.47 -21.78 3.33
C ASP A 505 7.98 -21.57 3.01
N CYS A 506 7.61 -20.37 2.55
CA CYS A 506 6.23 -20.09 2.12
C CYS A 506 5.75 -21.04 1.02
N LEU A 507 6.57 -21.33 0.01
CA LEU A 507 6.23 -22.25 -1.07
C LEU A 507 6.00 -23.67 -0.56
N VAL A 508 6.87 -24.16 0.33
CA VAL A 508 6.73 -25.49 0.94
C VAL A 508 5.41 -25.58 1.69
N ARG A 509 5.10 -24.60 2.55
CA ARG A 509 3.86 -24.58 3.34
C ARG A 509 2.62 -24.62 2.45
N ILE A 510 2.63 -23.90 1.32
CA ILE A 510 1.53 -23.93 0.36
C ILE A 510 1.44 -25.30 -0.33
N LYS A 511 2.56 -25.89 -0.76
CA LYS A 511 2.58 -27.22 -1.39
C LYS A 511 2.06 -28.31 -0.44
N ILE A 512 2.39 -28.25 0.84
CA ILE A 512 1.81 -29.13 1.87
C ILE A 512 0.29 -28.94 1.98
N THR A 513 -0.18 -27.69 1.94
CA THR A 513 -1.63 -27.41 1.97
C THR A 513 -2.33 -27.96 0.72
N ILE A 514 -1.71 -27.82 -0.46
CA ILE A 514 -2.20 -28.41 -1.73
C ILE A 514 -2.25 -29.93 -1.61
N LEU A 515 -1.20 -30.55 -1.06
CA LEU A 515 -1.14 -31.99 -0.83
C LEU A 515 -2.36 -32.45 -0.02
N VAL A 516 -2.61 -31.82 1.13
CA VAL A 516 -3.74 -32.20 1.98
C VAL A 516 -5.08 -32.02 1.26
N ARG A 517 -5.29 -30.86 0.62
CA ARG A 517 -6.54 -30.61 -0.12
C ARG A 517 -6.71 -31.58 -1.28
N PHE A 518 -5.62 -31.98 -1.94
CA PHE A 518 -5.65 -32.98 -3.01
C PHE A 518 -6.14 -34.33 -2.48
N LEU A 519 -5.62 -34.80 -1.34
CA LEU A 519 -6.07 -36.04 -0.68
C LEU A 519 -7.57 -36.00 -0.29
N LEU A 520 -8.08 -34.82 0.07
CA LEU A 520 -9.47 -34.65 0.50
C LEU A 520 -10.47 -34.46 -0.66
N THR A 521 -10.00 -34.11 -1.86
CA THR A 521 -10.87 -33.75 -3.01
C THR A 521 -10.81 -34.78 -4.14
N CYS A 522 -10.63 -36.05 -3.81
CA CYS A 522 -10.65 -37.15 -4.77
C CYS A 522 -12.10 -37.55 -5.11
N GLU A 523 -12.42 -37.66 -6.40
CA GLU A 523 -13.78 -38.01 -6.88
C GLU A 523 -14.02 -39.52 -6.98
N THR A 524 -12.95 -40.32 -7.02
CA THR A 524 -13.05 -41.78 -7.08
C THR A 524 -12.10 -42.43 -6.09
N GLU A 525 -12.46 -43.64 -5.62
CA GLU A 525 -11.59 -44.41 -4.71
C GLU A 525 -10.26 -44.77 -5.36
N LYS A 526 -10.25 -44.99 -6.69
CA LYS A 526 -9.02 -45.28 -7.44
C LYS A 526 -8.04 -44.12 -7.34
N VAL A 527 -8.50 -42.90 -7.65
CA VAL A 527 -7.67 -41.68 -7.56
C VAL A 527 -7.23 -41.43 -6.11
N GLN A 528 -8.10 -41.71 -5.13
CA GLN A 528 -7.72 -41.58 -3.72
C GLN A 528 -6.62 -42.57 -3.31
N ARG A 529 -6.72 -43.84 -3.73
CA ARG A 529 -5.67 -44.84 -3.47
C ARG A 529 -4.35 -44.44 -4.13
N GLU A 530 -4.38 -44.03 -5.40
CA GLU A 530 -3.20 -43.54 -6.11
C GLU A 530 -2.58 -42.33 -5.41
N ALA A 531 -3.37 -41.37 -4.94
CA ALA A 531 -2.88 -40.21 -4.19
C ALA A 531 -2.28 -40.60 -2.83
N LEU A 532 -2.89 -41.57 -2.13
CA LEU A 532 -2.36 -42.09 -0.88
C LEU A 532 -1.02 -42.80 -1.07
N ASP A 533 -0.92 -43.64 -2.10
CA ASP A 533 0.29 -44.42 -2.39
C ASP A 533 1.44 -43.56 -2.91
N ASN A 534 1.14 -42.63 -3.82
CA ASN A 534 2.17 -41.87 -4.52
C ASN A 534 2.57 -40.56 -3.83
N VAL A 535 1.74 -40.05 -2.90
CA VAL A 535 1.97 -38.74 -2.30
C VAL A 535 1.89 -38.78 -0.78
N ALA A 536 0.81 -39.31 -0.19
CA ALA A 536 0.65 -39.31 1.26
C ALA A 536 1.70 -40.18 1.95
N LYS A 537 1.85 -41.44 1.54
CA LYS A 537 2.81 -42.37 2.14
C LYS A 537 4.27 -41.88 2.01
N PRO A 538 4.76 -41.42 0.84
CA PRO A 538 6.11 -40.86 0.74
C PRO A 538 6.33 -39.63 1.62
N PHE A 539 5.37 -38.69 1.66
CA PHE A 539 5.43 -37.52 2.54
C PHE A 539 5.56 -37.93 4.01
N LEU A 540 4.66 -38.83 4.46
CA LEU A 540 4.65 -39.34 5.81
C LEU A 540 5.95 -40.06 6.15
N HIS A 541 6.45 -40.94 5.27
CA HIS A 541 7.73 -41.63 5.47
C HIS A 541 8.89 -40.66 5.67
N THR A 542 8.98 -39.60 4.87
CA THR A 542 9.98 -38.53 5.06
C THR A 542 9.81 -37.83 6.41
N VAL A 543 8.58 -37.53 6.82
CA VAL A 543 8.30 -36.94 8.15
C VAL A 543 8.78 -37.85 9.27
N GLY A 544 8.48 -39.15 9.21
CA GLY A 544 8.90 -40.12 10.23
C GLY A 544 10.42 -40.26 10.30
N ALA A 545 11.09 -40.38 9.15
CA ALA A 545 12.55 -40.50 9.08
C ALA A 545 13.28 -39.24 9.62
N SER A 546 12.66 -38.07 9.51
CA SER A 546 13.24 -36.77 9.86
C SER A 546 12.57 -36.10 11.06
N TRP A 547 11.85 -36.84 11.90
CA TRP A 547 11.02 -36.31 12.99
C TRP A 547 11.77 -35.45 14.02
N HIS A 548 13.05 -35.75 14.23
CA HIS A 548 13.91 -35.01 15.16
C HIS A 548 14.12 -33.54 14.74
N HIS A 549 13.91 -33.19 13.46
CA HIS A 549 14.03 -31.83 12.99
C HIS A 549 12.77 -31.00 13.32
N LYS A 550 12.97 -29.85 13.99
CA LYS A 550 11.89 -28.93 14.37
C LYS A 550 11.02 -28.51 13.17
N LEU A 551 11.63 -28.12 12.05
CA LEU A 551 10.90 -27.69 10.85
C LEU A 551 9.99 -28.80 10.28
N ILE A 552 10.43 -30.06 10.32
CA ILE A 552 9.62 -31.19 9.86
C ILE A 552 8.39 -31.38 10.74
N ARG A 553 8.51 -31.19 12.06
CA ARG A 553 7.37 -31.21 12.98
C ARG A 553 6.38 -30.09 12.68
N GLU A 554 6.86 -28.87 12.43
CA GLU A 554 6.00 -27.74 12.04
C GLU A 554 5.26 -28.00 10.72
N TYR A 555 5.92 -28.61 9.74
CA TYR A 555 5.30 -28.99 8.46
C TYR A 555 4.27 -30.10 8.61
N PHE A 556 4.53 -31.07 9.49
CA PHE A 556 3.55 -32.10 9.81
C PHE A 556 2.34 -31.54 10.55
N GLU A 557 2.54 -30.62 11.49
CA GLU A 557 1.44 -29.90 12.15
C GLU A 557 0.61 -29.09 11.14
N LEU A 558 1.26 -28.43 10.18
CA LEU A 558 0.56 -27.75 9.07
C LEU A 558 -0.23 -28.73 8.20
N PHE A 559 0.34 -29.91 7.91
CA PHE A 559 -0.36 -30.96 7.20
C PHE A 559 -1.62 -31.40 7.95
N LEU A 560 -1.53 -31.65 9.27
CA LEU A 560 -2.69 -31.98 10.10
C LEU A 560 -3.72 -30.84 10.16
N TYR A 561 -3.26 -29.59 10.22
CA TYR A 561 -4.12 -28.41 10.14
C TYR A 561 -4.91 -28.36 8.83
N GLY A 562 -4.25 -28.66 7.71
CA GLY A 562 -4.86 -28.69 6.39
C GLY A 562 -6.03 -29.66 6.27
N LEU A 563 -6.12 -30.67 7.14
CA LEU A 563 -7.21 -31.65 7.14
C LEU A 563 -8.57 -31.00 7.45
N LYS A 564 -8.62 -29.76 7.93
CA LYS A 564 -9.89 -29.06 8.21
C LYS A 564 -10.58 -28.45 6.98
N TYR A 565 -10.19 -28.82 5.77
CA TYR A 565 -10.75 -28.25 4.55
C TYR A 565 -12.24 -28.60 4.37
N TYR A 566 -13.12 -27.83 5.02
CA TYR A 566 -14.55 -28.11 5.16
C TYR A 566 -15.29 -28.21 3.82
N LYS A 567 -14.82 -27.52 2.78
CA LYS A 567 -15.38 -27.61 1.43
C LYS A 567 -15.38 -29.04 0.92
N ALA A 568 -14.33 -29.82 1.19
CA ALA A 568 -14.28 -31.22 0.80
C ALA A 568 -15.30 -32.09 1.56
N TYR A 569 -15.72 -31.68 2.75
CA TYR A 569 -16.67 -32.42 3.57
C TYR A 569 -18.13 -32.15 3.22
N LEU A 570 -18.40 -30.95 2.69
CA LEU A 570 -19.73 -30.53 2.28
C LEU A 570 -20.01 -30.82 0.80
N ASP A 571 -18.99 -31.11 0.00
CA ASP A 571 -19.14 -31.43 -1.40
C ASP A 571 -19.31 -32.94 -1.61
N MET A 572 -20.51 -33.33 -2.04
CA MET A 572 -20.90 -34.72 -2.24
C MET A 572 -20.20 -35.39 -3.45
N ARG A 573 -19.45 -34.64 -4.27
CA ARG A 573 -18.69 -35.20 -5.41
C ARG A 573 -17.49 -36.03 -4.98
N TYR A 574 -16.99 -35.83 -3.77
CA TYR A 574 -15.77 -36.48 -3.29
C TYR A 574 -16.06 -37.78 -2.54
N VAL A 575 -15.15 -38.74 -2.66
CA VAL A 575 -15.24 -40.01 -1.92
C VAL A 575 -14.99 -39.80 -0.43
N SER A 576 -15.36 -40.80 0.37
CA SER A 576 -15.11 -40.80 1.81
C SER A 576 -13.64 -40.48 2.11
N ASN A 577 -13.40 -39.50 2.99
CA ASN A 577 -12.04 -39.16 3.41
C ASN A 577 -11.52 -40.07 4.52
N THR A 578 -12.31 -41.04 5.02
CA THR A 578 -11.91 -41.94 6.11
C THR A 578 -10.59 -42.67 5.84
N PRO A 579 -10.34 -43.23 4.64
CA PRO A 579 -9.06 -43.87 4.34
C PRO A 579 -7.85 -42.95 4.51
N VAL A 580 -8.01 -41.64 4.26
CA VAL A 580 -6.94 -40.65 4.47
C VAL A 580 -6.56 -40.57 5.94
N PHE A 581 -7.55 -40.48 6.83
CA PHE A 581 -7.32 -40.44 8.28
C PHE A 581 -6.74 -41.75 8.81
N GLU A 582 -7.22 -42.88 8.31
CA GLU A 582 -6.71 -44.20 8.71
C GLU A 582 -5.23 -44.37 8.36
N VAL A 583 -4.82 -43.96 7.15
CA VAL A 583 -3.42 -44.00 6.72
C VAL A 583 -2.55 -43.10 7.62
N ILE A 584 -3.02 -41.89 7.94
CA ILE A 584 -2.29 -40.95 8.80
C ILE A 584 -2.14 -41.55 10.21
N LEU A 585 -3.22 -42.02 10.83
CA LEU A 585 -3.19 -42.59 12.18
C LEU A 585 -2.33 -43.87 12.25
N THR A 586 -2.44 -44.72 11.24
CA THR A 586 -1.64 -45.95 11.14
C THR A 586 -0.16 -45.60 11.07
N PHE A 587 0.19 -44.61 10.25
CA PHE A 587 1.56 -44.15 10.12
C PHE A 587 2.08 -43.48 11.40
N MET A 588 1.31 -42.59 12.03
CA MET A 588 1.70 -41.95 13.29
C MET A 588 2.10 -42.99 14.35
N ARG A 589 1.35 -44.09 14.45
CA ARG A 589 1.63 -45.19 15.40
C ARG A 589 2.95 -45.92 15.15
N THR A 590 3.56 -45.80 13.97
CA THR A 590 4.83 -46.47 13.69
C THR A 590 6.05 -45.73 14.25
N PHE A 591 5.92 -44.44 14.58
CA PHE A 591 7.07 -43.63 15.03
C PHE A 591 6.77 -42.63 16.16
N LEU A 592 5.49 -42.38 16.50
CA LEU A 592 5.09 -41.51 17.60
C LEU A 592 4.48 -42.30 18.74
N ASP A 593 5.09 -42.22 19.92
CA ASP A 593 4.47 -42.72 21.15
C ASP A 593 3.15 -41.97 21.42
N VAL A 594 2.08 -42.73 21.66
CA VAL A 594 0.73 -42.17 21.83
C VAL A 594 0.62 -41.31 23.07
N LYS A 595 1.35 -41.62 24.14
CA LYS A 595 1.28 -40.88 25.40
C LYS A 595 2.04 -39.56 25.29
N GLU A 596 3.24 -39.59 24.71
CA GLU A 596 4.06 -38.39 24.50
C GLU A 596 3.44 -37.43 23.49
N TYR A 597 2.90 -37.95 22.38
CA TYR A 597 2.35 -37.15 21.28
C TYR A 597 0.81 -37.15 21.24
N PHE A 598 0.16 -37.35 22.39
CA PHE A 598 -1.30 -37.40 22.50
C PHE A 598 -2.01 -36.23 21.80
N HIS A 599 -1.44 -35.03 21.90
CA HIS A 599 -1.94 -33.83 21.26
C HIS A 599 -2.10 -33.97 19.73
N LEU A 600 -1.17 -34.62 19.03
CA LEU A 600 -1.25 -34.82 17.58
C LEU A 600 -2.36 -35.82 17.22
N TYR A 601 -2.45 -36.93 17.96
CA TYR A 601 -3.51 -37.92 17.77
C TYR A 601 -4.89 -37.30 18.02
N CYS A 602 -5.02 -36.54 19.11
CA CYS A 602 -6.23 -35.80 19.46
C CYS A 602 -6.66 -34.86 18.34
N ARG A 603 -5.74 -34.09 17.73
CA ARG A 603 -6.07 -33.20 16.59
C ARG A 603 -6.65 -33.94 15.38
N VAL A 604 -6.14 -35.14 15.08
CA VAL A 604 -6.66 -35.97 13.97
C VAL A 604 -8.08 -36.44 14.30
N HIS A 605 -8.29 -36.98 15.50
CA HIS A 605 -9.60 -37.47 15.95
C HIS A 605 -10.66 -36.34 16.03
N LEU A 606 -10.30 -35.18 16.60
CA LEU A 606 -11.16 -34.00 16.64
C LEU A 606 -11.56 -33.54 15.22
N THR A 607 -10.67 -33.69 14.24
CA THR A 607 -10.97 -33.36 12.83
C THR A 607 -11.90 -34.38 12.18
N MET A 608 -11.76 -35.67 12.50
CA MET A 608 -12.72 -36.70 12.07
C MET A 608 -14.12 -36.44 12.65
N ILE A 609 -14.20 -36.06 13.93
CA ILE A 609 -15.46 -35.73 14.61
C ILE A 609 -16.08 -34.44 14.05
N TYR A 610 -15.26 -33.44 13.76
CA TYR A 610 -15.72 -32.23 13.09
C TYR A 610 -16.31 -32.51 11.70
N ARG A 611 -15.63 -33.33 10.89
CA ARG A 611 -16.14 -33.80 9.60
C ARG A 611 -17.50 -34.49 9.74
N GLU A 612 -17.61 -35.42 10.70
CA GLU A 612 -18.86 -36.13 10.95
C GLU A 612 -19.99 -35.20 11.37
N THR A 613 -19.67 -34.18 12.17
CA THR A 613 -20.60 -33.13 12.57
C THR A 613 -21.14 -32.37 11.35
N LEU A 614 -20.27 -31.97 10.42
CA LEU A 614 -20.67 -31.27 9.21
C LEU A 614 -21.57 -32.11 8.31
N LYS A 615 -21.22 -33.38 8.08
CA LYS A 615 -22.03 -34.30 7.27
C LYS A 615 -23.42 -34.49 7.86
N ARG A 616 -23.50 -34.76 9.17
CA ARG A 616 -24.79 -34.92 9.85
C ARG A 616 -25.66 -33.67 9.81
N LEU A 617 -25.05 -32.48 9.90
CA LEU A 617 -25.78 -31.22 9.77
C LEU A 617 -26.27 -31.00 8.34
N GLN A 618 -25.47 -31.34 7.34
CA GLN A 618 -25.87 -31.25 5.94
C GLN A 618 -27.05 -32.18 5.62
N GLU A 619 -27.07 -33.39 6.19
CA GLU A 619 -28.16 -34.35 6.02
C GLU A 619 -29.46 -33.91 6.71
N ARG A 620 -29.37 -33.41 7.96
CA ARG A 620 -30.55 -33.11 8.78
C ARG A 620 -31.09 -31.69 8.61
N HIS A 621 -30.21 -30.74 8.32
CA HIS A 621 -30.50 -29.32 8.25
C HIS A 621 -29.72 -28.65 7.11
N PRO A 622 -29.93 -29.05 5.84
CA PRO A 622 -29.14 -28.57 4.69
C PRO A 622 -29.12 -27.04 4.56
N ASN A 623 -30.22 -26.39 4.92
CA ASN A 623 -30.38 -24.94 4.84
C ASN A 623 -29.50 -24.17 5.85
N VAL A 624 -29.03 -24.80 6.92
CA VAL A 624 -28.21 -24.15 7.96
C VAL A 624 -26.78 -23.92 7.48
N LEU A 625 -26.30 -24.75 6.55
CA LEU A 625 -24.94 -24.66 5.98
C LEU A 625 -24.92 -24.01 4.58
N ALA A 626 -26.09 -23.73 3.99
CA ALA A 626 -26.23 -23.09 2.68
C ALA A 626 -26.17 -21.55 2.80
N GLU A 627 -25.51 -20.87 1.85
CA GLU A 627 -25.66 -19.41 1.73
C GLU A 627 -27.10 -19.10 1.23
N PRO A 628 -27.86 -18.17 1.86
CA PRO A 628 -27.40 -17.03 2.65
C PRO A 628 -27.57 -17.15 4.18
N ALA A 629 -27.70 -18.35 4.76
CA ALA A 629 -27.82 -18.50 6.22
C ALA A 629 -26.68 -17.77 6.93
N GLY A 630 -27.01 -17.06 8.02
CA GLY A 630 -26.03 -16.25 8.73
C GLY A 630 -24.86 -17.12 9.21
N LYS A 631 -23.62 -16.75 8.89
CA LYS A 631 -22.40 -17.50 9.29
C LYS A 631 -22.37 -17.82 10.80
N THR A 632 -22.98 -16.98 11.62
CA THR A 632 -23.14 -17.15 13.07
C THR A 632 -24.12 -18.26 13.47
N GLU A 633 -25.20 -18.47 12.72
CA GLU A 633 -26.19 -19.52 12.98
C GLU A 633 -25.63 -20.88 12.60
N ALA A 634 -24.97 -20.98 11.44
CA ALA A 634 -24.22 -22.16 11.04
C ALA A 634 -23.19 -22.56 12.11
N ALA A 635 -22.40 -21.60 12.58
CA ALA A 635 -21.41 -21.80 13.63
C ALA A 635 -22.03 -22.28 14.95
N ALA A 636 -23.17 -21.71 15.37
CA ALA A 636 -23.88 -22.15 16.56
C ALA A 636 -24.41 -23.59 16.44
N ALA A 637 -25.00 -23.94 15.29
CA ALA A 637 -25.50 -25.29 15.03
C ALA A 637 -24.38 -26.33 15.01
N VAL A 638 -23.26 -26.01 14.36
CA VAL A 638 -22.03 -26.84 14.38
C VAL A 638 -21.54 -27.04 15.81
N GLY A 639 -21.43 -25.97 16.60
CA GLY A 639 -20.99 -26.06 18.00
C GLY A 639 -21.90 -26.97 18.84
N ALA A 640 -23.22 -26.83 18.70
CA ALA A 640 -24.20 -27.62 19.45
C ALA A 640 -24.13 -29.12 19.10
N VAL A 641 -24.06 -29.48 17.81
CA VAL A 641 -23.96 -30.89 17.40
C VAL A 641 -22.60 -31.48 17.77
N LEU A 642 -21.52 -30.71 17.59
CA LEU A 642 -20.17 -31.12 17.92
C LEU A 642 -20.04 -31.49 19.41
N ALA A 643 -20.65 -30.71 20.31
CA ALA A 643 -20.63 -30.96 21.75
C ALA A 643 -21.07 -32.39 22.11
N GLY A 644 -22.14 -32.88 21.49
CA GLY A 644 -22.65 -34.23 21.73
C GLY A 644 -21.75 -35.36 21.19
N TYR A 645 -20.88 -35.07 20.22
CA TYR A 645 -19.85 -36.01 19.79
C TYR A 645 -18.62 -35.97 20.71
N LEU A 646 -18.20 -34.77 21.12
CA LEU A 646 -17.09 -34.60 22.05
C LEU A 646 -17.37 -35.21 23.42
N ALA A 647 -18.58 -35.07 23.95
CA ALA A 647 -19.01 -35.73 25.19
C ALA A 647 -18.85 -37.27 25.09
N ARG A 648 -19.24 -37.86 23.95
CA ARG A 648 -19.09 -39.30 23.71
C ARG A 648 -17.63 -39.71 23.59
N GLU A 649 -16.81 -38.97 22.86
CA GLU A 649 -15.37 -39.22 22.75
C GLU A 649 -14.67 -39.09 24.11
N HIS A 650 -14.97 -38.03 24.86
CA HIS A 650 -14.44 -37.78 26.20
C HIS A 650 -14.69 -38.96 27.14
N ARG A 651 -15.93 -39.48 27.19
CA ARG A 651 -16.25 -40.68 27.97
C ARG A 651 -15.44 -41.90 27.55
N GLN A 652 -15.26 -42.12 26.25
CA GLN A 652 -14.43 -43.23 25.75
C GLN A 652 -12.96 -43.07 26.16
N LEU A 653 -12.42 -41.86 26.08
CA LEU A 653 -11.05 -41.56 26.51
C LEU A 653 -10.87 -41.83 28.00
N ARG A 654 -11.82 -41.43 28.86
CA ARG A 654 -11.77 -41.72 30.30
C ARG A 654 -11.84 -43.21 30.64
N VAL A 655 -12.51 -44.01 29.81
CA VAL A 655 -12.52 -45.48 29.98
C VAL A 655 -11.18 -46.09 29.61
N HIS A 656 -10.51 -45.56 28.58
CA HIS A 656 -9.24 -46.10 28.07
C HIS A 656 -8.00 -45.56 28.81
N TYR A 657 -8.11 -44.40 29.44
CA TYR A 657 -7.03 -43.69 30.12
C TYR A 657 -7.42 -43.33 31.57
N PHE A 658 -6.57 -42.58 32.28
CA PHE A 658 -6.82 -42.15 33.66
C PHE A 658 -7.66 -40.86 33.71
N PRO A 659 -8.39 -40.57 34.81
CA PRO A 659 -9.24 -39.36 34.93
C PRO A 659 -8.55 -38.03 34.60
N ALA A 660 -7.24 -37.90 34.84
CA ALA A 660 -6.45 -36.73 34.46
C ALA A 660 -6.35 -36.48 32.93
N ILE A 661 -6.86 -37.40 32.10
CA ILE A 661 -6.98 -37.22 30.65
C ILE A 661 -7.91 -36.06 30.31
N THR A 662 -8.88 -35.76 31.18
CA THR A 662 -9.84 -34.66 30.99
C THR A 662 -9.13 -33.32 30.88
N ASP A 663 -8.15 -33.04 31.75
CA ASP A 663 -7.34 -31.82 31.71
C ASP A 663 -6.52 -31.70 30.43
N ILE A 664 -5.87 -32.79 30.01
CA ILE A 664 -5.05 -32.82 28.80
C ILE A 664 -5.94 -32.61 27.57
N TYR A 665 -7.07 -33.33 27.50
CA TYR A 665 -8.03 -33.23 26.42
C TYR A 665 -8.67 -31.84 26.35
N ALA A 666 -9.00 -31.22 27.49
CA ALA A 666 -9.52 -29.85 27.54
C ALA A 666 -8.54 -28.82 26.96
N ARG A 667 -7.25 -28.93 27.28
CA ARG A 667 -6.20 -28.04 26.73
C ARG A 667 -6.06 -28.22 25.23
N GLU A 668 -6.03 -29.46 24.74
CA GLU A 668 -5.93 -29.75 23.31
C GLU A 668 -7.16 -29.33 22.54
N LEU A 669 -8.36 -29.54 23.10
CA LEU A 669 -9.61 -29.06 22.52
C LEU A 669 -9.64 -27.53 22.48
N CYS A 670 -9.23 -26.84 23.54
CA CYS A 670 -9.10 -25.38 23.52
C CYS A 670 -8.10 -24.91 22.45
N TYR A 671 -6.95 -25.57 22.33
CA TYR A 671 -5.96 -25.25 21.31
C TYR A 671 -6.52 -25.48 19.90
N TYR A 672 -7.21 -26.59 19.68
CA TYR A 672 -7.90 -26.92 18.43
C TYR A 672 -8.99 -25.90 18.07
N ILE A 673 -9.74 -25.39 19.04
CA ILE A 673 -10.76 -24.37 18.82
C ILE A 673 -10.13 -23.02 18.47
N LYS A 674 -9.12 -22.58 19.24
CA LYS A 674 -8.48 -21.26 19.07
C LYS A 674 -7.61 -21.17 17.82
N HIS A 675 -6.72 -22.15 17.63
CA HIS A 675 -5.68 -22.07 16.60
C HIS A 675 -6.12 -22.68 15.27
N TYR A 676 -7.11 -23.55 15.26
CA TYR A 676 -7.59 -24.21 14.06
C TYR A 676 -9.03 -23.78 13.70
N GLY A 677 -9.36 -22.52 13.99
CA GLY A 677 -10.71 -22.02 14.26
C GLY A 677 -11.76 -22.02 13.14
N PHE A 678 -12.99 -21.79 13.56
CA PHE A 678 -14.25 -21.85 12.80
C PHE A 678 -14.77 -20.45 12.38
N GLY A 679 -13.85 -19.50 12.12
CA GLY A 679 -14.13 -18.10 11.81
C GLY A 679 -13.42 -17.13 12.75
N SER A 680 -13.70 -15.82 12.64
CA SER A 680 -13.17 -14.78 13.52
C SER A 680 -14.30 -13.95 14.15
N GLY A 681 -14.03 -13.29 15.27
CA GLY A 681 -14.99 -12.42 15.95
C GLY A 681 -16.28 -13.12 16.38
N ALA A 682 -17.43 -12.58 15.97
CA ALA A 682 -18.75 -13.05 16.40
C ALA A 682 -19.06 -14.50 16.01
N VAL A 683 -18.53 -14.99 14.87
CA VAL A 683 -18.74 -16.37 14.40
C VAL A 683 -18.06 -17.37 15.34
N SER A 684 -16.78 -17.15 15.66
CA SER A 684 -16.03 -17.98 16.62
C SER A 684 -16.71 -17.95 18.00
N ARG A 685 -17.10 -16.75 18.46
CA ARG A 685 -17.76 -16.54 19.76
C ARG A 685 -19.05 -17.36 19.87
N LYS A 686 -19.91 -17.37 18.83
CA LYS A 686 -21.16 -18.13 18.79
C LYS A 686 -20.95 -19.65 18.71
N PHE A 687 -19.97 -20.11 17.93
CA PHE A 687 -19.58 -21.52 17.91
C PHE A 687 -19.16 -22.00 19.30
N GLU A 688 -18.21 -21.30 19.91
CA GLU A 688 -17.65 -21.62 21.22
C GLU A 688 -18.72 -21.60 22.33
N ILE A 689 -19.61 -20.60 22.35
CA ILE A 689 -20.73 -20.51 23.31
C ILE A 689 -21.65 -21.72 23.17
N SER A 690 -22.01 -22.08 21.94
CA SER A 690 -22.93 -23.18 21.66
C SER A 690 -22.30 -24.54 22.00
N LEU A 691 -21.00 -24.68 21.76
CA LEU A 691 -20.21 -25.85 22.14
C LEU A 691 -20.20 -26.05 23.66
N VAL A 692 -19.82 -25.02 24.42
CA VAL A 692 -19.75 -25.09 25.89
C VAL A 692 -21.14 -25.35 26.49
N ARG A 693 -22.18 -24.66 26.00
CA ARG A 693 -23.56 -24.92 26.45
C ARG A 693 -23.99 -26.36 26.14
N GLY A 694 -23.64 -26.88 24.98
CA GLY A 694 -23.95 -28.26 24.60
C GLY A 694 -23.28 -29.30 25.51
N LEU A 695 -22.06 -29.03 25.97
CA LEU A 695 -21.37 -29.89 26.94
C LEU A 695 -21.98 -29.81 28.34
N ILE A 696 -22.39 -28.61 28.79
CA ILE A 696 -23.07 -28.45 30.09
C ILE A 696 -24.44 -29.13 30.11
N ALA A 697 -25.14 -29.13 28.98
CA ALA A 697 -26.43 -29.80 28.82
C ALA A 697 -26.32 -31.35 28.79
N SER A 698 -25.12 -31.90 28.92
CA SER A 698 -24.90 -33.34 29.05
C SER A 698 -25.33 -33.82 30.45
N ASP A 699 -25.96 -34.99 30.53
CA ASP A 699 -26.35 -35.62 31.80
C ASP A 699 -25.16 -36.27 32.58
N ASP A 700 -23.91 -36.00 32.17
CA ASP A 700 -22.69 -36.54 32.80
C ASP A 700 -21.89 -35.40 33.46
N ASP A 701 -21.75 -35.49 34.78
CA ASP A 701 -21.02 -34.57 35.66
C ASP A 701 -19.60 -34.26 35.16
N GLU A 702 -18.98 -35.18 34.43
CA GLU A 702 -17.62 -35.03 33.94
C GLU A 702 -17.53 -34.32 32.59
N ASP A 703 -18.60 -34.35 31.80
CA ASP A 703 -18.71 -33.49 30.61
C ASP A 703 -18.94 -32.03 31.03
N VAL A 704 -19.65 -31.81 32.15
CA VAL A 704 -19.78 -30.50 32.79
C VAL A 704 -18.42 -30.01 33.31
N TYR A 705 -17.63 -30.90 33.91
CA TYR A 705 -16.25 -30.58 34.32
C TYR A 705 -15.35 -30.23 33.12
N LEU A 706 -15.41 -30.99 32.02
CA LEU A 706 -14.72 -30.66 30.77
C LEU A 706 -15.14 -29.27 30.25
N ALA A 707 -16.44 -28.95 30.29
CA ALA A 707 -16.95 -27.64 29.89
C ALA A 707 -16.40 -26.51 30.77
N ALA A 708 -16.28 -26.73 32.09
CA ALA A 708 -15.69 -25.78 33.01
C ALA A 708 -14.20 -25.54 32.70
N LEU A 709 -13.43 -26.60 32.46
CA LEU A 709 -12.03 -26.48 32.05
C LEU A 709 -11.88 -25.69 30.74
N LEU A 710 -12.74 -25.94 29.75
CA LEU A 710 -12.76 -25.15 28.51
C LEU A 710 -13.07 -23.68 28.77
N PHE A 711 -14.02 -23.37 29.65
CA PHE A 711 -14.32 -21.99 30.05
C PHE A 711 -13.07 -21.26 30.59
N PHE A 712 -12.27 -21.94 31.42
CA PHE A 712 -11.01 -21.41 31.93
C PHE A 712 -9.94 -21.27 30.85
N CYS A 713 -9.72 -22.31 30.03
CA CYS A 713 -8.72 -22.28 28.95
C CYS A 713 -9.05 -21.23 27.88
N LEU A 714 -10.33 -20.97 27.62
CA LEU A 714 -10.81 -19.91 26.73
C LEU A 714 -10.69 -18.51 27.36
N GLN A 715 -10.27 -18.41 28.62
CA GLN A 715 -10.04 -17.17 29.37
C GLN A 715 -11.30 -16.32 29.62
N TRP A 716 -12.49 -16.92 29.60
CA TRP A 716 -13.75 -16.19 29.81
C TRP A 716 -13.98 -15.73 31.25
N HIS A 717 -13.18 -16.22 32.19
CA HIS A 717 -13.14 -15.75 33.57
C HIS A 717 -12.58 -14.31 33.69
N GLN A 718 -11.92 -13.78 32.66
CA GLN A 718 -11.39 -12.41 32.68
C GLN A 718 -12.51 -11.36 32.61
N THR A 719 -12.32 -10.25 33.32
CA THR A 719 -13.34 -9.20 33.54
C THR A 719 -13.89 -8.56 32.26
N SER A 720 -13.12 -8.58 31.17
CA SER A 720 -13.53 -8.08 29.85
C SER A 720 -14.64 -8.94 29.23
N TYR A 721 -14.56 -10.26 29.37
CA TYR A 721 -15.53 -11.22 28.80
C TYR A 721 -16.79 -11.39 29.65
N LEU A 722 -16.68 -11.16 30.96
CA LEU A 722 -17.82 -11.17 31.89
C LEU A 722 -18.83 -10.04 31.64
N LYS A 723 -18.58 -9.12 30.70
CA LYS A 723 -19.58 -8.14 30.24
C LYS A 723 -20.53 -8.73 29.19
N ASP A 724 -20.19 -9.86 28.58
CA ASP A 724 -21.02 -10.54 27.58
C ASP A 724 -22.17 -11.31 28.28
N PRO A 725 -23.45 -11.01 27.96
CA PRO A 725 -24.60 -11.66 28.58
C PRO A 725 -24.67 -13.16 28.28
N ASP A 726 -24.17 -13.63 27.14
CA ASP A 726 -24.19 -15.06 26.80
C ASP A 726 -23.17 -15.85 27.64
N ILE A 727 -22.03 -15.23 27.99
CA ILE A 727 -21.00 -15.80 28.86
C ILE A 727 -21.48 -15.82 30.32
N ARG A 728 -22.17 -14.77 30.79
CA ARG A 728 -22.81 -14.79 32.12
C ARG A 728 -23.83 -15.91 32.26
N LYS A 729 -24.66 -16.13 31.23
CA LYS A 729 -25.61 -17.25 31.22
C LYS A 729 -24.91 -18.60 31.37
N ILE A 730 -23.72 -18.78 30.79
CA ILE A 730 -22.92 -19.99 30.95
C ILE A 730 -22.46 -20.16 32.40
N LEU A 731 -22.01 -19.08 33.06
CA LEU A 731 -21.66 -19.13 34.49
C LEU A 731 -22.85 -19.55 35.36
N THR A 732 -24.02 -18.97 35.13
CA THR A 732 -25.23 -19.37 35.85
C THR A 732 -25.60 -20.84 35.60
N LEU A 733 -25.33 -21.38 34.40
CA LEU A 733 -25.52 -22.81 34.13
C LEU A 733 -24.54 -23.69 34.94
N PHE A 734 -23.29 -23.25 35.13
CA PHE A 734 -22.34 -23.95 36.01
C PHE A 734 -22.78 -23.89 37.47
N GLU A 735 -23.22 -22.74 37.98
CA GLU A 735 -23.70 -22.56 39.36
C GLU A 735 -24.91 -23.46 39.68
N ASN A 736 -25.76 -23.70 38.67
CA ASN A 736 -26.93 -24.58 38.79
C ASN A 736 -26.59 -26.07 38.61
N SER A 737 -25.39 -26.39 38.14
CA SER A 737 -24.92 -27.78 37.98
C SER A 737 -24.38 -28.30 39.31
N LYS A 738 -24.72 -29.54 39.69
CA LYS A 738 -24.32 -30.13 40.98
C LYS A 738 -22.81 -30.38 41.13
N CYS A 739 -22.07 -30.33 40.01
CA CYS A 739 -20.70 -30.80 39.92
C CYS A 739 -19.63 -29.70 40.10
N VAL A 740 -19.96 -28.43 39.82
CA VAL A 740 -18.96 -27.34 39.80
C VAL A 740 -19.33 -26.26 40.82
N LYS A 741 -18.76 -26.35 42.03
CA LYS A 741 -18.69 -25.18 42.92
C LYS A 741 -17.54 -24.29 42.41
N VAL A 742 -17.91 -23.29 41.60
CA VAL A 742 -16.99 -22.28 41.04
C VAL A 742 -16.38 -21.43 42.16
#